data_AF-A0A4Q3AC79-F1
#
_entry.id   AF-A0A4Q3AC79-F1
#
_cell.length_a   1.000
_cell.length_b   1.000
_cell.length_c   1.000
_cell.angle_alpha   90.00
_cell.angle_beta   90.00
_cell.angle_gamma   90.00
#
_symmetry.space_group_name_H-M   'P 1'
#
loop_
_entity.id
_entity.type
_entity.pdbx_description
1 polymer ?
#
loop_
_entity_poly.entity_id
_entity_poly.type
_entity_poly.pdbx_seq_one_letter_code
_entity_poly.pdbx_strand_id
1 'polypeptide(L)'
;MSYKNTELHINGAATGSSVGHINFGPTIAVSMGAGGMATLNVDTTQFVSTSGGVFTGDSTLQNANVILIGTSKIDGRVPSADGAILDLINTGTGFDVRTGTNTFAKRTITGTAGQLLVTNGDGVAGNPTLSLPTRLILPGTDGLGLPVGTTAQRGTPRDGLVRFNSDLSIPELSLNATWIPLVMSNDARLSLPQVLIVSTNPAPGQFATISAALASITDASATKPYLISVGPGVFSENIVMKPYVVVNGSSSETTIISSASTTQHLVVGADKSIIENVQLTGAATGYAALYTSFVTNDATAVFNVRSVRFAGFNDTLAWSNQPSSSYSSIYLEDANLVQGATFTNGFIATGPGTARVSVRSAVGNGSPATLFKADGPLTTILCAGSFFRTTTANGTGLHVRNGGRARMVGVSMLGFNKGIWAENAGAAPDINCEGVNLQNNVLDLVIDHPGTTGHYSGSAARAKTTIDPACPITVQYLDPESTGVTLVGPLYVGPTNSQTVNVTDLITQGSTMGLIDGGGLTNLGGLTVGVAGGYGYLDAGGIAAPGTLKRFNWNATTITLPANAASYIYITNAGVLTSSTTTPEVLATCVLGRVTTEDTTIAFIENTPTQARHIGNLLNRALRQAVGPIFQRGGLLVEKENSPYSLTVTQGTYYYGGSEFNIVGGSPITFRDYYHTSITTWSHDPATVVNNTHYDANQMGLVPIPAGGYVKHALFTVGTGANERYMLVRGQQYSTELVLAEAAPLPLPPPTFGNSMALLGSIIVQAGAPKIIEIFDNRPVVGFKTPTLSAAATHANLLGLDQDDHKQYLLT
;
A
#
# COMPACT_ATOMS: atom_id res chain seq x y z
N MET A 1 36.16 -158.81 26.85
CA MET A 1 35.79 -157.80 27.86
C MET A 1 35.82 -156.44 27.17
N SER A 2 34.71 -155.70 27.23
CA SER A 2 34.43 -154.46 26.49
C SER A 2 35.02 -153.24 27.20
N TYR A 3 35.52 -152.24 26.46
CA TYR A 3 35.54 -150.85 26.92
C TYR A 3 35.18 -149.90 25.75
N LYS A 4 33.93 -149.42 25.76
CA LYS A 4 33.42 -148.26 25.00
C LYS A 4 33.62 -147.02 25.88
N ASN A 5 33.93 -145.88 25.25
CA ASN A 5 34.11 -144.54 25.82
C ASN A 5 35.35 -144.37 26.71
N THR A 6 36.43 -143.90 26.11
CA THR A 6 37.56 -143.28 26.82
C THR A 6 37.25 -141.80 27.02
N GLU A 7 36.58 -141.45 28.13
CA GLU A 7 36.60 -140.07 28.63
C GLU A 7 37.98 -139.78 29.21
N LEU A 8 38.73 -138.86 28.58
CA LEU A 8 40.01 -138.40 29.12
C LEU A 8 39.75 -137.33 30.18
N HIS A 9 39.65 -137.74 31.45
CA HIS A 9 39.60 -136.83 32.59
C HIS A 9 41.03 -136.42 32.98
N ILE A 10 41.51 -135.28 32.49
CA ILE A 10 42.75 -134.67 33.01
C ILE A 10 42.42 -133.94 34.31
N ASN A 11 42.39 -134.67 35.42
CA ASN A 11 42.28 -134.08 36.76
C ASN A 11 43.67 -133.80 37.34
N GLY A 12 44.23 -132.65 36.99
CA GLY A 12 45.48 -132.14 37.53
C GLY A 12 46.04 -131.01 36.67
N ALA A 13 46.49 -129.92 37.30
CA ALA A 13 47.11 -128.79 36.62
C ALA A 13 48.44 -129.21 35.97
N ALA A 14 48.39 -129.63 34.70
CA ALA A 14 49.58 -129.95 33.92
C ALA A 14 50.13 -128.66 33.30
N THR A 15 50.90 -127.89 34.07
CA THR A 15 51.79 -126.88 33.51
C THR A 15 52.99 -127.57 32.88
N GLY A 16 52.93 -127.77 31.55
CA GLY A 16 54.09 -128.12 30.74
C GLY A 16 54.38 -129.61 30.59
N SER A 17 53.67 -130.28 29.68
CA SER A 17 54.30 -131.17 28.70
C SER A 17 53.29 -131.48 27.60
N SER A 18 53.69 -131.26 26.35
CA SER A 18 52.96 -131.68 25.15
C SER A 18 52.49 -133.13 25.27
N VAL A 19 51.18 -133.36 25.27
CA VAL A 19 50.66 -134.71 25.08
C VAL A 19 50.76 -135.02 23.58
N GLY A 20 51.67 -135.91 23.22
CA GLY A 20 51.81 -136.39 21.85
C GLY A 20 50.49 -136.97 21.33
N HIS A 21 50.24 -136.76 20.03
CA HIS A 21 49.08 -137.23 19.24
C HIS A 21 48.26 -138.33 19.93
N ILE A 22 47.13 -137.96 20.52
CA ILE A 22 46.15 -138.92 21.05
C ILE A 22 45.13 -139.18 19.94
N ASN A 23 45.21 -140.35 19.31
CA ASN A 23 44.28 -140.75 18.24
C ASN A 23 43.20 -141.69 18.81
N PHE A 24 42.00 -141.18 19.08
CA PHE A 24 40.81 -142.02 19.41
C PHE A 24 39.48 -141.35 18.97
N GLY A 25 38.68 -142.06 18.16
CA GLY A 25 37.20 -141.95 18.03
C GLY A 25 36.58 -140.65 17.44
N PRO A 26 35.29 -140.68 17.00
CA PRO A 26 34.64 -139.58 16.26
C PRO A 26 34.18 -138.37 17.09
N THR A 27 34.28 -138.40 18.42
CA THR A 27 33.88 -137.29 19.29
C THR A 27 34.79 -137.21 20.50
N ILE A 28 35.32 -136.03 20.77
CA ILE A 28 36.11 -135.75 21.98
C ILE A 28 35.38 -134.68 22.79
N ALA A 29 35.00 -135.06 24.02
CA ALA A 29 34.48 -134.14 25.03
C ALA A 29 35.60 -133.82 26.02
N VAL A 30 35.94 -132.55 26.14
CA VAL A 30 37.00 -132.09 27.06
C VAL A 30 36.34 -131.30 28.20
N SER A 31 36.50 -131.81 29.43
CA SER A 31 36.18 -131.09 30.66
C SER A 31 37.45 -130.43 31.18
N MET A 32 37.44 -129.11 31.31
CA MET A 32 38.64 -128.31 31.61
C MET A 32 38.46 -127.57 32.94
N GLY A 33 39.40 -127.74 33.87
CA GLY A 33 39.49 -126.88 35.06
C GLY A 33 39.91 -125.46 34.70
N ALA A 34 39.69 -124.50 35.62
CA ALA A 34 39.80 -123.05 35.42
C ALA A 34 41.16 -122.49 34.92
N GLY A 35 42.17 -123.32 34.68
CA GLY A 35 43.54 -122.92 34.32
C GLY A 35 43.83 -122.71 32.83
N GLY A 36 42.89 -122.96 31.92
CA GLY A 36 43.10 -122.83 30.47
C GLY A 36 44.05 -123.90 29.89
N MET A 37 43.88 -124.27 28.62
CA MET A 37 44.86 -125.07 27.87
C MET A 37 45.48 -124.23 26.77
N ALA A 38 46.81 -124.26 26.69
CA ALA A 38 47.58 -123.46 25.74
C ALA A 38 47.58 -124.04 24.32
N THR A 39 47.29 -125.33 24.12
CA THR A 39 47.25 -125.93 22.77
C THR A 39 46.49 -127.25 22.81
N LEU A 40 45.51 -127.41 21.92
CA LEU A 40 44.75 -128.66 21.73
C LEU A 40 44.64 -128.94 20.23
N ASN A 41 45.50 -129.82 19.71
CA ASN A 41 45.39 -130.31 18.34
C ASN A 41 44.57 -131.59 18.33
N VAL A 42 43.37 -131.52 17.76
CA VAL A 42 42.41 -132.63 17.74
C VAL A 42 41.84 -132.77 16.32
N ASP A 43 42.02 -133.93 15.72
CA ASP A 43 41.44 -134.29 14.42
C ASP A 43 40.15 -135.10 14.65
N THR A 44 39.03 -134.39 14.83
CA THR A 44 37.70 -134.98 15.09
C THR A 44 36.63 -134.25 14.29
N THR A 45 35.52 -134.92 13.96
CA THR A 45 34.41 -134.30 13.21
C THR A 45 33.53 -133.39 14.06
N GLN A 46 33.57 -133.54 15.40
CA GLN A 46 32.79 -132.72 16.32
C GLN A 46 33.55 -132.50 17.63
N PHE A 47 33.75 -131.22 17.97
CA PHE A 47 34.37 -130.78 19.23
C PHE A 47 33.31 -130.08 20.09
N VAL A 48 33.10 -130.58 21.31
CA VAL A 48 32.10 -130.06 22.24
C VAL A 48 32.77 -129.69 23.57
N SER A 49 32.75 -128.40 23.93
CA SER A 49 33.18 -127.96 25.26
C SER A 49 32.03 -128.14 26.24
N THR A 50 32.18 -128.97 27.27
CA THR A 50 31.08 -129.27 28.20
C THR A 50 31.15 -128.50 29.53
N SER A 51 32.20 -127.71 29.78
CA SER A 51 32.23 -126.74 30.90
C SER A 51 33.15 -125.54 30.63
N GLY A 52 32.78 -124.37 31.17
CA GLY A 52 33.18 -123.02 30.73
C GLY A 52 34.64 -122.60 30.91
N GLY A 53 35.55 -123.19 30.15
CA GLY A 53 36.94 -122.76 30.00
C GLY A 53 37.15 -121.65 28.94
N VAL A 54 38.33 -121.04 28.95
CA VAL A 54 38.81 -120.10 27.92
C VAL A 54 39.86 -120.80 27.06
N PHE A 55 39.70 -120.79 25.74
CA PHE A 55 40.73 -121.22 24.80
C PHE A 55 41.62 -120.00 24.47
N THR A 56 42.91 -120.03 24.83
CA THR A 56 43.83 -118.87 24.73
C THR A 56 45.05 -119.14 23.84
N GLY A 57 44.89 -119.93 22.78
CA GLY A 57 45.97 -120.26 21.85
C GLY A 57 45.48 -120.60 20.46
N ASP A 58 46.40 -120.62 19.50
CA ASP A 58 46.17 -120.94 18.08
C ASP A 58 45.71 -122.40 17.96
N SER A 59 44.38 -122.58 17.97
CA SER A 59 43.75 -123.90 17.98
C SER A 59 43.31 -124.21 16.56
N THR A 60 44.13 -124.90 15.78
CA THR A 60 43.76 -125.35 14.45
C THR A 60 42.79 -126.53 14.54
N LEU A 61 41.50 -126.24 14.51
CA LEU A 61 40.43 -127.24 14.40
C LEU A 61 40.03 -127.39 12.92
N GLN A 62 40.56 -128.40 12.23
CA GLN A 62 40.19 -128.68 10.84
C GLN A 62 39.02 -129.68 10.79
N ASN A 63 38.03 -129.41 9.94
CA ASN A 63 36.86 -130.26 9.67
C ASN A 63 35.97 -130.61 10.89
N ALA A 64 35.97 -129.79 11.94
CA ALA A 64 35.14 -129.98 13.12
C ALA A 64 33.96 -128.99 13.18
N ASN A 65 32.76 -129.49 13.50
CA ASN A 65 31.69 -128.63 14.02
C ASN A 65 32.01 -128.27 15.48
N VAL A 66 32.20 -126.97 15.75
CA VAL A 66 32.54 -126.47 17.10
C VAL A 66 31.26 -126.01 17.79
N ILE A 67 30.86 -126.72 18.85
CA ILE A 67 29.67 -126.36 19.65
C ILE A 67 30.16 -125.92 21.03
N LEU A 68 30.05 -124.61 21.30
CA LEU A 68 30.35 -124.02 22.61
C LEU A 68 29.07 -123.90 23.42
N ILE A 69 29.03 -124.54 24.59
CA ILE A 69 27.87 -124.57 25.47
C ILE A 69 28.18 -123.74 26.73
N GLY A 70 27.29 -122.83 27.11
CA GLY A 70 27.43 -122.03 28.34
C GLY A 70 28.27 -120.75 28.18
N THR A 71 29.12 -120.46 29.17
CA THR A 71 29.95 -119.23 29.22
C THR A 71 31.33 -119.37 28.56
N SER A 72 31.56 -120.45 27.80
CA SER A 72 32.82 -120.73 27.13
C SER A 72 33.26 -119.57 26.21
N LYS A 73 34.55 -119.21 26.26
CA LYS A 73 35.12 -118.09 25.50
C LYS A 73 36.22 -118.59 24.55
N ILE A 74 36.27 -118.02 23.35
CA ILE A 74 37.41 -118.17 22.44
C ILE A 74 38.20 -116.87 22.52
N ASP A 75 39.47 -116.97 22.90
CA ASP A 75 40.40 -115.85 23.04
C ASP A 75 39.82 -114.68 23.88
N GLY A 76 39.18 -115.02 25.00
CA GLY A 76 38.59 -114.05 25.93
C GLY A 76 37.27 -113.40 25.50
N ARG A 77 36.76 -113.66 24.29
CA ARG A 77 35.50 -113.11 23.77
C ARG A 77 34.32 -114.09 23.89
N VAL A 78 33.14 -113.55 24.16
CA VAL A 78 31.85 -114.27 24.13
C VAL A 78 31.21 -114.03 22.76
N PRO A 79 31.19 -115.02 21.85
CA PRO A 79 30.73 -114.82 20.46
C PRO A 79 29.28 -114.32 20.34
N SER A 80 28.42 -114.59 21.33
CA SER A 80 27.00 -114.19 21.31
C SER A 80 26.73 -112.73 21.71
N ALA A 81 27.62 -112.07 22.47
CA ALA A 81 27.44 -110.68 22.88
C ALA A 81 28.00 -109.68 21.84
N ASP A 82 29.13 -110.01 21.23
CA ASP A 82 29.74 -109.18 20.18
C ASP A 82 29.06 -109.36 18.81
N GLY A 83 28.43 -110.53 18.56
CA GLY A 83 27.65 -110.77 17.34
C GLY A 83 26.42 -109.88 17.21
N ALA A 84 25.71 -109.60 18.31
CA ALA A 84 24.55 -108.71 18.32
C ALA A 84 24.91 -107.23 18.06
N ILE A 85 26.14 -106.82 18.42
CA ILE A 85 26.66 -105.46 18.20
C ILE A 85 27.09 -105.28 16.73
N LEU A 86 27.60 -106.34 16.11
CA LEU A 86 27.98 -106.35 14.69
C LEU A 86 26.76 -106.42 13.76
N ASP A 87 25.69 -107.11 14.18
CA ASP A 87 24.45 -107.26 13.41
C ASP A 87 23.64 -105.94 13.34
N LEU A 88 23.71 -105.10 14.38
CA LEU A 88 23.10 -103.75 14.36
C LEU A 88 23.82 -102.78 13.39
N ILE A 89 25.13 -102.95 13.18
CA ILE A 89 25.95 -102.14 12.26
C ILE A 89 25.79 -102.64 10.80
N ASN A 90 25.57 -103.94 10.60
CA ASN A 90 25.49 -104.56 9.27
C ASN A 90 24.12 -104.48 8.58
N THR A 91 23.07 -104.03 9.27
CA THR A 91 21.69 -104.09 8.73
C THR A 91 21.18 -102.79 8.10
N GLY A 92 21.94 -101.69 8.13
CA GLY A 92 21.51 -100.41 7.53
C GLY A 92 22.64 -99.58 6.90
N THR A 93 22.31 -98.80 5.88
CA THR A 93 23.25 -97.89 5.18
C THR A 93 23.35 -96.51 5.85
N GLY A 94 24.40 -95.74 5.54
CA GLY A 94 24.62 -94.38 6.07
C GLY A 94 25.49 -94.31 7.33
N PHE A 95 25.54 -93.15 7.98
CA PHE A 95 26.47 -92.90 9.12
C PHE A 95 26.02 -93.54 10.43
N ASP A 96 26.72 -94.59 10.86
CA ASP A 96 26.61 -95.13 12.22
C ASP A 96 27.47 -94.33 13.19
N VAL A 97 26.81 -93.64 14.12
CA VAL A 97 27.48 -92.96 15.21
C VAL A 97 27.17 -93.68 16.51
N ARG A 98 28.22 -94.09 17.23
CA ARG A 98 28.09 -94.65 18.57
C ARG A 98 27.60 -93.55 19.52
N THR A 99 26.40 -93.70 20.05
CA THR A 99 25.77 -92.72 20.97
C THR A 99 25.85 -93.14 22.43
N GLY A 100 26.32 -94.36 22.72
CA GLY A 100 26.53 -94.87 24.07
C GLY A 100 27.33 -96.17 24.09
N THR A 101 27.52 -96.76 25.26
CA THR A 101 28.10 -98.11 25.37
C THR A 101 27.21 -99.10 24.63
N ASN A 102 27.75 -99.74 23.60
CA ASN A 102 27.03 -100.71 22.77
C ASN A 102 25.72 -100.19 22.15
N THR A 103 25.60 -98.88 21.90
CA THR A 103 24.42 -98.27 21.26
C THR A 103 24.86 -97.41 20.09
N PHE A 104 24.24 -97.62 18.93
CA PHE A 104 24.49 -96.90 17.69
C PHE A 104 23.20 -96.27 17.19
N ALA A 105 23.30 -95.11 16.56
CA ALA A 105 22.20 -94.45 15.88
C ALA A 105 22.69 -93.87 14.55
N LYS A 106 21.82 -93.90 13.54
CA LYS A 106 22.06 -93.20 12.29
C LYS A 106 21.95 -91.69 12.51
N ARG A 107 22.86 -90.93 11.90
CA ARG A 107 22.85 -89.46 11.96
C ARG A 107 22.89 -88.86 10.55
N THR A 108 22.28 -87.70 10.41
CA THR A 108 22.24 -86.92 9.17
C THR A 108 22.86 -85.55 9.44
N ILE A 109 23.74 -85.10 8.55
CA ILE A 109 24.23 -83.72 8.55
C ILE A 109 23.13 -82.86 7.91
N THR A 110 22.67 -81.82 8.62
CA THR A 110 21.62 -80.92 8.14
C THR A 110 22.15 -79.50 8.06
N GLY A 111 21.90 -78.81 6.94
CA GLY A 111 22.18 -77.39 6.80
C GLY A 111 20.96 -76.54 7.13
N THR A 112 21.18 -75.30 7.59
CA THR A 112 20.10 -74.32 7.75
C THR A 112 19.80 -73.66 6.41
N ALA A 113 18.52 -73.57 6.04
CA ALA A 113 18.09 -73.02 4.76
C ALA A 113 18.66 -71.61 4.53
N GLY A 114 19.32 -71.43 3.39
CA GLY A 114 19.98 -70.18 3.02
C GLY A 114 21.35 -69.94 3.67
N GLN A 115 21.82 -70.78 4.60
CA GLN A 115 23.15 -70.64 5.22
C GLN A 115 24.12 -71.70 4.70
N LEU A 116 23.76 -72.99 4.80
CA LEU A 116 24.55 -74.13 4.34
C LEU A 116 23.65 -75.10 3.57
N LEU A 117 24.07 -75.50 2.38
CA LEU A 117 23.40 -76.55 1.60
C LEU A 117 24.11 -77.88 1.85
N VAL A 118 23.34 -78.88 2.27
CA VAL A 118 23.83 -80.25 2.48
C VAL A 118 23.07 -81.20 1.57
N THR A 119 23.78 -81.88 0.68
CA THR A 119 23.24 -82.92 -0.20
C THR A 119 23.77 -84.28 0.24
N ASN A 120 22.93 -85.32 0.20
CA ASN A 120 23.25 -86.68 0.69
C ASN A 120 23.75 -86.69 2.15
N GLY A 121 23.16 -85.85 3.02
CA GLY A 121 23.63 -85.66 4.40
C GLY A 121 23.57 -86.91 5.30
N ASP A 122 22.84 -87.95 4.89
CA ASP A 122 22.74 -89.24 5.56
C ASP A 122 23.80 -90.27 5.08
N GLY A 123 24.52 -89.95 4.01
CA GLY A 123 25.53 -90.83 3.40
C GLY A 123 24.97 -92.05 2.68
N VAL A 124 23.65 -92.12 2.44
CA VAL A 124 22.99 -93.30 1.85
C VAL A 124 23.00 -93.26 0.33
N ALA A 125 22.56 -92.15 -0.27
CA ALA A 125 22.46 -91.99 -1.72
C ALA A 125 23.81 -91.64 -2.40
N GLY A 126 24.86 -91.38 -1.60
CA GLY A 126 26.20 -91.03 -2.07
C GLY A 126 26.99 -90.31 -0.97
N ASN A 127 28.20 -89.84 -1.31
CA ASN A 127 29.00 -89.05 -0.38
C ASN A 127 28.29 -87.72 -0.04
N PRO A 128 28.26 -87.29 1.24
CA PRO A 128 27.73 -85.99 1.58
C PRO A 128 28.54 -84.88 0.93
N THR A 129 27.85 -83.87 0.40
CA THR A 129 28.49 -82.65 -0.08
C THR A 129 27.94 -81.45 0.67
N LEU A 130 28.85 -80.63 1.18
CA LEU A 130 28.54 -79.39 1.89
C LEU A 130 28.95 -78.23 0.97
N SER A 131 28.00 -77.35 0.65
CA SER A 131 28.25 -76.19 -0.22
C SER A 131 27.52 -74.96 0.28
N LEU A 132 27.90 -73.79 -0.25
CA LEU A 132 27.18 -72.56 -0.02
C LEU A 132 25.99 -72.45 -0.98
N PRO A 133 24.80 -71.99 -0.53
CA PRO A 133 23.67 -71.79 -1.42
C PRO A 133 23.90 -70.60 -2.36
N THR A 134 23.14 -70.56 -3.47
CA THR A 134 23.17 -69.43 -4.42
C THR A 134 22.80 -68.09 -3.79
N ARG A 135 21.99 -68.12 -2.74
CA ARG A 135 21.70 -66.98 -1.87
C ARG A 135 22.17 -67.30 -0.45
N LEU A 136 23.32 -66.75 -0.11
CA LEU A 136 23.92 -66.88 1.22
C LEU A 136 23.27 -65.90 2.21
N ILE A 137 22.80 -66.43 3.32
CA ILE A 137 22.34 -65.71 4.50
C ILE A 137 23.45 -65.86 5.54
N LEU A 138 24.00 -64.73 5.99
CA LEU A 138 24.95 -64.67 7.10
C LEU A 138 24.17 -64.34 8.38
N PRO A 139 23.91 -65.29 9.29
CA PRO A 139 23.20 -65.02 10.53
C PRO A 139 24.08 -64.25 11.53
N GLY A 140 23.46 -63.48 12.42
CA GLY A 140 24.13 -62.72 13.48
C GLY A 140 23.68 -61.26 13.55
N THR A 141 24.12 -60.53 14.58
CA THR A 141 23.81 -59.10 14.80
C THR A 141 25.03 -58.18 14.68
N ASP A 142 26.22 -58.73 14.41
CA ASP A 142 27.43 -57.96 14.15
C ASP A 142 27.45 -57.47 12.68
N GLY A 143 28.52 -57.69 11.92
CA GLY A 143 28.57 -57.35 10.50
C GLY A 143 29.38 -58.32 9.65
N LEU A 144 29.28 -58.16 8.33
CA LEU A 144 30.22 -58.79 7.39
C LEU A 144 31.49 -57.94 7.30
N GLY A 145 32.62 -58.48 7.75
CA GLY A 145 33.92 -57.87 7.52
C GLY A 145 34.30 -57.90 6.04
N LEU A 146 34.63 -56.74 5.46
CA LEU A 146 35.15 -56.63 4.10
C LEU A 146 36.69 -56.66 4.12
N PRO A 147 37.36 -57.18 3.08
CA PRO A 147 38.80 -57.05 2.93
C PRO A 147 39.23 -55.57 2.98
N VAL A 148 40.24 -55.25 3.79
CA VAL A 148 40.76 -53.88 3.95
C VAL A 148 42.12 -53.74 3.30
N GLY A 149 42.36 -52.60 2.64
CA GLY A 149 43.68 -52.25 2.13
C GLY A 149 43.75 -50.86 1.53
N THR A 150 44.97 -50.38 1.32
CA THR A 150 45.28 -49.11 0.66
C THR A 150 44.91 -49.14 -0.82
N THR A 151 44.82 -47.98 -1.47
CA THR A 151 44.60 -47.83 -2.92
C THR A 151 45.67 -48.58 -3.72
N ALA A 152 46.91 -48.59 -3.24
CA ALA A 152 48.02 -49.32 -3.87
C ALA A 152 47.87 -50.85 -3.78
N GLN A 153 47.14 -51.36 -2.79
CA GLN A 153 46.87 -52.79 -2.60
C GLN A 153 45.62 -53.26 -3.36
N ARG A 154 45.10 -52.47 -4.31
CA ARG A 154 44.03 -52.92 -5.21
C ARG A 154 44.52 -54.07 -6.08
N GLY A 155 43.84 -55.20 -5.98
CA GLY A 155 44.00 -56.28 -6.97
C GLY A 155 43.43 -55.88 -8.32
N THR A 156 43.68 -56.72 -9.33
CA THR A 156 43.08 -56.56 -10.66
C THR A 156 41.55 -56.50 -10.54
N PRO A 157 40.90 -55.41 -10.97
CA PRO A 157 39.46 -55.25 -10.82
C PRO A 157 38.70 -56.30 -11.64
N ARG A 158 37.73 -56.95 -10.99
CA ARG A 158 36.77 -57.88 -11.58
C ARG A 158 35.39 -57.53 -11.03
N ASP A 159 34.39 -57.55 -11.90
CA ASP A 159 33.05 -57.12 -11.54
C ASP A 159 32.48 -57.95 -10.37
N GLY A 160 31.90 -57.25 -9.39
CA GLY A 160 31.28 -57.85 -8.20
C GLY A 160 32.19 -57.98 -6.98
N LEU A 161 33.44 -57.49 -7.04
CA LEU A 161 34.30 -57.41 -5.85
C LEU A 161 33.94 -56.21 -4.98
N VAL A 162 33.83 -56.40 -3.67
CA VAL A 162 33.61 -55.32 -2.68
C VAL A 162 34.74 -55.37 -1.64
N ARG A 163 35.31 -54.22 -1.31
CA ARG A 163 36.37 -54.06 -0.29
C ARG A 163 36.29 -52.71 0.41
N PHE A 164 37.04 -52.54 1.49
CA PHE A 164 37.24 -51.25 2.16
C PHE A 164 38.60 -50.66 1.80
N ASN A 165 38.61 -49.44 1.25
CA ASN A 165 39.83 -48.71 0.97
C ASN A 165 40.24 -47.88 2.19
N SER A 166 41.36 -48.22 2.82
CA SER A 166 41.82 -47.54 4.03
C SER A 166 42.40 -46.15 3.77
N ASP A 167 42.92 -45.87 2.56
CA ASP A 167 43.42 -44.52 2.22
C ASP A 167 42.25 -43.55 2.03
N LEU A 168 41.17 -44.04 1.41
CA LEU A 168 39.98 -43.25 1.12
C LEU A 168 38.93 -43.33 2.23
N SER A 169 39.10 -44.24 3.19
CA SER A 169 38.15 -44.53 4.28
C SER A 169 36.73 -44.84 3.80
N ILE A 170 36.59 -45.55 2.68
CA ILE A 170 35.30 -45.87 2.06
C ILE A 170 35.24 -47.31 1.53
N PRO A 171 34.05 -47.92 1.51
CA PRO A 171 33.79 -49.11 0.70
C PRO A 171 33.86 -48.78 -0.79
N GLU A 172 34.40 -49.72 -1.58
CA GLU A 172 34.48 -49.63 -3.03
C GLU A 172 33.99 -50.92 -3.68
N LEU A 173 33.32 -50.78 -4.82
CA LEU A 173 32.83 -51.85 -5.68
C LEU A 173 33.65 -51.84 -6.97
N SER A 174 34.15 -53.01 -7.38
CA SER A 174 34.69 -53.19 -8.72
C SER A 174 33.54 -53.42 -9.71
N LEU A 175 33.43 -52.57 -10.72
CA LEU A 175 32.46 -52.65 -11.81
C LEU A 175 33.10 -52.13 -13.10
N ASN A 176 32.80 -52.76 -14.24
CA ASN A 176 33.40 -52.45 -15.53
C ASN A 176 34.94 -52.43 -15.47
N ALA A 177 35.54 -53.42 -14.81
CA ALA A 177 36.98 -53.53 -14.62
C ALA A 177 37.62 -52.27 -13.99
N THR A 178 36.88 -51.55 -13.15
CA THR A 178 37.37 -50.37 -12.42
C THR A 178 36.88 -50.38 -10.98
N TRP A 179 37.72 -49.95 -10.04
CA TRP A 179 37.31 -49.73 -8.65
C TRP A 179 36.54 -48.41 -8.52
N ILE A 180 35.27 -48.48 -8.13
CA ILE A 180 34.36 -47.34 -7.98
C ILE A 180 33.99 -47.18 -6.50
N PRO A 181 34.15 -45.99 -5.91
CA PRO A 181 33.62 -45.68 -4.59
C PRO A 181 32.11 -45.96 -4.48
N LEU A 182 31.70 -46.68 -3.44
CA LEU A 182 30.29 -46.73 -3.07
C LEU A 182 29.94 -45.41 -2.36
N VAL A 183 29.00 -44.67 -2.94
CA VAL A 183 28.58 -43.35 -2.47
C VAL A 183 28.10 -43.42 -1.02
N MET A 184 28.73 -42.65 -0.15
CA MET A 184 28.29 -42.43 1.23
C MET A 184 27.54 -41.09 1.34
N SER A 185 26.84 -40.87 2.45
CA SER A 185 25.94 -39.71 2.66
C SER A 185 26.60 -38.32 2.47
N ASN A 186 27.92 -38.24 2.34
CA ASN A 186 28.71 -37.02 2.19
C ASN A 186 29.50 -36.93 0.87
N ASP A 187 29.15 -37.72 -0.15
CA ASP A 187 29.80 -37.66 -1.46
C ASP A 187 29.51 -36.32 -2.18
N ALA A 188 30.56 -35.62 -2.60
CA ALA A 188 30.47 -34.33 -3.30
C ALA A 188 29.66 -34.38 -4.61
N ARG A 189 29.43 -35.58 -5.17
CA ARG A 189 28.54 -35.77 -6.35
C ARG A 189 27.05 -35.67 -6.01
N LEU A 190 26.68 -35.78 -4.73
CA LEU A 190 25.30 -35.58 -4.25
C LEU A 190 25.01 -34.12 -3.84
N SER A 191 26.04 -33.28 -3.68
CA SER A 191 25.85 -31.85 -3.45
C SER A 191 25.65 -31.11 -4.78
N LEU A 192 24.59 -30.31 -4.86
CA LEU A 192 24.43 -29.36 -5.97
C LEU A 192 25.57 -28.33 -5.89
N PRO A 193 26.32 -28.10 -6.99
CA PRO A 193 27.32 -27.04 -6.99
C PRO A 193 26.62 -25.71 -6.63
N GLN A 194 27.27 -24.93 -5.77
CA GLN A 194 26.82 -23.60 -5.32
C GLN A 194 25.63 -23.58 -4.34
N VAL A 195 25.20 -24.73 -3.82
CA VAL A 195 24.24 -24.80 -2.70
C VAL A 195 24.96 -25.24 -1.42
N LEU A 196 24.90 -24.40 -0.40
CA LEU A 196 25.43 -24.69 0.94
C LEU A 196 24.26 -24.86 1.90
N ILE A 197 24.37 -25.79 2.84
CA ILE A 197 23.33 -26.06 3.84
C ILE A 197 23.87 -25.67 5.21
N VAL A 198 23.06 -24.90 5.95
CA VAL A 198 23.33 -24.49 7.34
C VAL A 198 22.28 -25.10 8.25
N SER A 199 22.70 -25.73 9.35
CA SER A 199 21.82 -26.36 10.34
C SER A 199 22.41 -26.22 11.74
N THR A 200 21.55 -26.11 12.76
CA THR A 200 21.97 -26.13 14.18
C THR A 200 22.59 -27.47 14.61
N ASN A 201 22.33 -28.53 13.85
CA ASN A 201 22.99 -29.83 13.97
C ASN A 201 23.46 -30.28 12.57
N PRO A 202 24.64 -29.80 12.11
CA PRO A 202 25.09 -30.02 10.74
C PRO A 202 25.54 -31.47 10.52
N ALA A 203 25.11 -32.08 9.42
CA ALA A 203 25.69 -33.31 8.93
C ALA A 203 27.11 -33.07 8.35
N PRO A 204 27.96 -34.10 8.17
CA PRO A 204 29.24 -33.95 7.48
C PRO A 204 29.06 -33.25 6.11
N GLY A 205 29.77 -32.14 5.89
CA GLY A 205 29.66 -31.31 4.70
C GLY A 205 28.66 -30.14 4.79
N GLN A 206 27.95 -30.00 5.90
CA GLN A 206 27.09 -28.84 6.21
C GLN A 206 27.78 -27.89 7.20
N PHE A 207 27.26 -26.67 7.32
CA PHE A 207 27.79 -25.64 8.21
C PHE A 207 26.92 -25.45 9.46
N ALA A 208 27.56 -25.19 10.60
CA ALA A 208 26.86 -24.87 11.85
C ALA A 208 26.33 -23.42 11.89
N THR A 209 26.96 -22.52 11.13
CA THR A 209 26.65 -21.08 11.11
C THR A 209 26.62 -20.54 9.69
N ILE A 210 25.86 -19.46 9.50
CA ILE A 210 25.72 -18.77 8.22
C ILE A 210 27.04 -18.09 7.85
N SER A 211 27.74 -17.52 8.85
CA SER A 211 29.04 -16.87 8.67
C SER A 211 30.12 -17.84 8.20
N ALA A 212 30.13 -19.08 8.69
CA ALA A 212 31.07 -20.10 8.22
C ALA A 212 30.78 -20.53 6.77
N ALA A 213 29.49 -20.68 6.42
CA ALA A 213 29.08 -20.94 5.04
C ALA A 213 29.49 -19.79 4.10
N LEU A 214 29.21 -18.55 4.50
CA LEU A 214 29.63 -17.36 3.75
C LEU A 214 31.16 -17.30 3.59
N ALA A 215 31.93 -17.58 4.63
CA ALA A 215 33.38 -17.57 4.59
C ALA A 215 33.95 -18.58 3.57
N SER A 216 33.33 -19.76 3.44
CA SER A 216 33.75 -20.81 2.50
C SER A 216 33.60 -20.45 1.02
N ILE A 217 32.74 -19.48 0.69
CA ILE A 217 32.51 -19.02 -0.68
C ILE A 217 33.59 -18.02 -1.07
N THR A 218 34.50 -18.39 -1.99
CA THR A 218 35.62 -17.53 -2.40
C THR A 218 35.52 -16.99 -3.82
N ASP A 219 34.61 -17.50 -4.66
CA ASP A 219 34.55 -17.20 -6.10
C ASP A 219 33.16 -16.76 -6.60
N ALA A 220 32.30 -16.29 -5.69
CA ALA A 220 30.97 -15.79 -6.05
C ALA A 220 31.03 -14.67 -7.09
N SER A 221 30.21 -14.78 -8.13
CA SER A 221 30.16 -13.82 -9.24
C SER A 221 28.80 -13.89 -9.96
N ALA A 222 28.56 -12.99 -10.92
CA ALA A 222 27.32 -12.98 -11.70
C ALA A 222 27.04 -14.30 -12.45
N THR A 223 28.09 -15.03 -12.86
CA THR A 223 27.97 -16.35 -13.50
C THR A 223 28.08 -17.52 -12.52
N LYS A 224 28.43 -17.23 -11.26
CA LYS A 224 28.53 -18.19 -10.17
C LYS A 224 27.79 -17.72 -8.92
N PRO A 225 26.44 -17.61 -8.94
CA PRO A 225 25.66 -17.25 -7.76
C PRO A 225 25.61 -18.42 -6.76
N TYR A 226 25.54 -18.12 -5.48
CA TYR A 226 25.46 -19.14 -4.42
C TYR A 226 24.15 -19.03 -3.63
N LEU A 227 23.61 -20.18 -3.23
CA LEU A 227 22.49 -20.29 -2.31
C LEU A 227 22.96 -20.91 -0.99
N ILE A 228 22.73 -20.22 0.12
CA ILE A 228 22.87 -20.75 1.47
C ILE A 228 21.45 -21.05 1.98
N SER A 229 21.12 -22.33 2.08
CA SER A 229 19.86 -22.81 2.61
C SER A 229 20.00 -23.04 4.12
N VAL A 230 19.29 -22.25 4.92
CA VAL A 230 19.38 -22.26 6.38
C VAL A 230 18.16 -23.00 6.95
N GLY A 231 18.41 -24.08 7.68
CA GLY A 231 17.36 -24.84 8.36
C GLY A 231 16.74 -24.07 9.54
N PRO A 232 15.63 -24.58 10.11
CA PRO A 232 15.00 -23.97 11.28
C PRO A 232 15.93 -24.02 12.50
N GLY A 233 15.90 -22.97 13.31
CA GLY A 233 16.73 -22.84 14.50
C GLY A 233 17.08 -21.40 14.84
N VAL A 234 17.74 -21.22 15.99
CA VAL A 234 18.28 -19.94 16.42
C VAL A 234 19.78 -19.92 16.11
N PHE A 235 20.18 -18.99 15.27
CA PHE A 235 21.57 -18.74 14.89
C PHE A 235 22.03 -17.46 15.61
N SER A 236 22.90 -17.61 16.60
CA SER A 236 23.48 -16.47 17.32
C SER A 236 24.80 -16.07 16.67
N GLU A 237 24.74 -15.09 15.78
CA GLU A 237 25.88 -14.61 14.99
C GLU A 237 25.61 -13.22 14.38
N ASN A 238 26.67 -12.56 13.92
CA ASN A 238 26.59 -11.36 13.10
C ASN A 238 27.10 -11.70 11.69
N ILE A 239 26.33 -11.35 10.67
CA ILE A 239 26.50 -11.83 9.30
C ILE A 239 27.02 -10.70 8.41
N VAL A 240 28.03 -11.00 7.60
CA VAL A 240 28.49 -10.11 6.52
C VAL A 240 28.27 -10.80 5.19
N MET A 241 27.29 -10.31 4.43
CA MET A 241 26.91 -10.85 3.13
C MET A 241 28.03 -10.68 2.10
N LYS A 242 27.99 -11.50 1.05
CA LYS A 242 28.87 -11.40 -0.12
C LYS A 242 28.03 -11.14 -1.38
N PRO A 243 28.57 -10.43 -2.38
CA PRO A 243 27.87 -10.27 -3.64
C PRO A 243 27.54 -11.60 -4.31
N TYR A 244 26.39 -11.67 -4.98
CA TYR A 244 25.88 -12.87 -5.66
C TYR A 244 25.58 -14.06 -4.74
N VAL A 245 25.46 -13.84 -3.43
CA VAL A 245 25.05 -14.86 -2.46
C VAL A 245 23.64 -14.58 -1.96
N VAL A 246 22.81 -15.62 -1.96
CA VAL A 246 21.46 -15.65 -1.39
C VAL A 246 21.50 -16.43 -0.08
N VAL A 247 21.01 -15.85 1.00
CA VAL A 247 20.73 -16.55 2.27
C VAL A 247 19.21 -16.73 2.37
N ASN A 248 18.76 -17.99 2.33
CA ASN A 248 17.34 -18.34 2.38
C ASN A 248 17.07 -19.19 3.63
N GLY A 249 16.28 -18.67 4.55
CA GLY A 249 15.81 -19.42 5.71
C GLY A 249 14.68 -20.40 5.36
N SER A 250 14.42 -21.36 6.26
CA SER A 250 13.33 -22.33 6.12
C SER A 250 11.96 -21.67 6.20
N SER A 251 11.82 -20.64 7.04
CA SER A 251 10.67 -19.75 7.11
C SER A 251 11.00 -18.51 7.95
N SER A 252 10.26 -17.42 7.71
CA SER A 252 10.36 -16.17 8.47
C SER A 252 9.91 -16.29 9.94
N GLU A 253 9.47 -17.47 10.39
CA GLU A 253 9.07 -17.76 11.77
C GLU A 253 10.03 -18.73 12.48
N THR A 254 10.70 -19.61 11.72
CA THR A 254 11.46 -20.74 12.28
C THR A 254 12.96 -20.58 12.14
N THR A 255 13.44 -19.81 11.17
CA THR A 255 14.86 -19.43 11.05
C THR A 255 15.08 -18.08 11.72
N ILE A 256 15.66 -18.09 12.92
CA ILE A 256 15.87 -16.90 13.74
C ILE A 256 17.37 -16.57 13.73
N ILE A 257 17.71 -15.38 13.26
CA ILE A 257 19.07 -14.84 13.34
C ILE A 257 19.08 -13.81 14.47
N SER A 258 19.86 -14.10 15.50
CA SER A 258 20.01 -13.27 16.68
C SER A 258 21.42 -12.72 16.76
N SER A 259 21.58 -11.45 17.13
CA SER A 259 22.92 -10.87 17.24
C SER A 259 23.74 -11.54 18.33
N ALA A 260 24.99 -11.86 18.02
CA ALA A 260 25.98 -12.34 18.99
C ALA A 260 26.87 -11.22 19.54
N SER A 261 26.72 -10.00 19.02
CA SER A 261 27.55 -8.83 19.36
C SER A 261 26.68 -7.62 19.67
N THR A 262 27.07 -6.87 20.69
CA THR A 262 26.45 -5.58 21.02
C THR A 262 27.13 -4.39 20.33
N THR A 263 28.18 -4.64 19.54
CA THR A 263 29.03 -3.60 18.92
C THR A 263 29.11 -3.72 17.40
N GLN A 264 28.20 -4.48 16.79
CA GLN A 264 28.16 -4.71 15.34
C GLN A 264 26.71 -4.78 14.85
N HIS A 265 26.52 -4.46 13.56
CA HIS A 265 25.25 -4.71 12.88
C HIS A 265 24.96 -6.20 12.79
N LEU A 266 23.68 -6.60 12.83
CA LEU A 266 23.30 -8.01 12.75
C LEU A 266 23.58 -8.59 11.37
N VAL A 267 23.09 -7.94 10.31
CA VAL A 267 23.36 -8.30 8.93
C VAL A 267 23.92 -7.10 8.19
N VAL A 268 25.17 -7.20 7.76
CA VAL A 268 25.78 -6.25 6.82
C VAL A 268 25.55 -6.79 5.41
N GLY A 269 24.66 -6.15 4.67
CA GLY A 269 24.31 -6.51 3.30
C GLY A 269 25.39 -6.13 2.29
N ALA A 270 25.41 -6.86 1.17
CA ALA A 270 26.30 -6.61 0.04
C ALA A 270 25.52 -6.30 -1.25
N ASP A 271 26.20 -5.69 -2.23
CA ASP A 271 25.66 -5.52 -3.58
C ASP A 271 25.22 -6.87 -4.16
N LYS A 272 24.10 -6.92 -4.90
CA LYS A 272 23.57 -8.11 -5.59
C LYS A 272 23.46 -9.34 -4.68
N SER A 273 23.14 -9.11 -3.40
CA SER A 273 22.89 -10.17 -2.43
C SER A 273 21.43 -10.17 -1.99
N ILE A 274 20.99 -11.30 -1.44
CA ILE A 274 19.62 -11.49 -0.98
C ILE A 274 19.64 -12.14 0.39
N ILE A 275 18.79 -11.66 1.30
CA ILE A 275 18.37 -12.43 2.47
C ILE A 275 16.85 -12.57 2.47
N GLU A 276 16.35 -13.77 2.72
CA GLU A 276 14.91 -14.03 2.70
C GLU A 276 14.46 -15.13 3.65
N ASN A 277 13.18 -15.08 4.05
CA ASN A 277 12.53 -16.08 4.90
C ASN A 277 13.21 -16.25 6.26
N VAL A 278 13.55 -15.15 6.93
CA VAL A 278 14.21 -15.15 8.25
C VAL A 278 13.52 -14.20 9.22
N GLN A 279 13.69 -14.49 10.51
CA GLN A 279 13.39 -13.57 11.60
C GLN A 279 14.69 -12.95 12.13
N LEU A 280 14.72 -11.63 12.33
CA LEU A 280 15.89 -10.88 12.80
C LEU A 280 15.63 -10.27 14.19
N THR A 281 16.59 -10.40 15.11
CA THR A 281 16.46 -9.89 16.48
C THR A 281 17.81 -9.57 17.13
N GLY A 282 17.81 -8.68 18.13
CA GLY A 282 18.92 -8.45 19.02
C GLY A 282 19.95 -7.42 18.55
N ALA A 283 19.65 -6.61 17.53
CA ALA A 283 20.53 -5.50 17.17
C ALA A 283 20.58 -4.46 18.32
N ALA A 284 21.75 -4.32 18.93
CA ALA A 284 21.95 -3.44 20.09
C ALA A 284 21.85 -1.95 19.73
N THR A 285 21.74 -1.09 20.76
CA THR A 285 21.70 0.38 20.61
C THR A 285 22.83 0.90 19.74
N GLY A 286 22.49 1.70 18.71
CA GLY A 286 23.44 2.23 17.74
C GLY A 286 23.70 1.32 16.52
N TYR A 287 23.10 0.12 16.48
CA TYR A 287 23.29 -0.84 15.40
C TYR A 287 21.97 -1.28 14.76
N ALA A 288 22.00 -1.48 13.44
CA ALA A 288 20.85 -1.98 12.69
C ALA A 288 20.80 -3.51 12.57
N ALA A 289 19.59 -4.04 12.45
CA ALA A 289 19.33 -5.43 12.08
C ALA A 289 19.75 -5.70 10.62
N LEU A 290 19.44 -4.76 9.73
CA LEU A 290 19.93 -4.75 8.34
C LEU A 290 20.73 -3.47 8.10
N TYR A 291 21.97 -3.59 7.67
CA TYR A 291 22.85 -2.46 7.40
C TYR A 291 23.50 -2.57 6.02
N THR A 292 23.62 -1.47 5.30
CA THR A 292 24.40 -1.41 4.06
C THR A 292 25.22 -0.13 3.97
N SER A 293 26.43 -0.26 3.44
CA SER A 293 27.34 0.82 3.05
C SER A 293 28.24 0.27 1.95
N PHE A 294 27.76 0.24 0.70
CA PHE A 294 28.54 -0.41 -0.35
C PHE A 294 29.76 0.44 -0.73
N VAL A 295 30.83 -0.23 -1.12
CA VAL A 295 32.05 0.42 -1.61
C VAL A 295 31.98 0.63 -3.14
N THR A 296 31.03 -0.02 -3.82
CA THR A 296 30.86 0.02 -5.28
C THR A 296 30.05 1.23 -5.74
N ASN A 297 30.36 1.76 -6.92
CA ASN A 297 29.70 2.90 -7.56
C ASN A 297 28.65 2.48 -8.60
N ASP A 298 28.04 1.31 -8.41
CA ASP A 298 27.00 0.78 -9.30
C ASP A 298 25.62 1.27 -8.83
N ALA A 299 24.96 2.11 -9.63
CA ALA A 299 23.63 2.65 -9.32
C ALA A 299 22.52 1.57 -9.30
N THR A 300 22.80 0.37 -9.80
CA THR A 300 21.90 -0.79 -9.75
C THR A 300 22.17 -1.67 -8.52
N ALA A 301 23.14 -1.31 -7.67
CA ALA A 301 23.49 -2.08 -6.50
C ALA A 301 22.37 -2.08 -5.45
N VAL A 302 21.85 -3.26 -5.13
CA VAL A 302 20.76 -3.44 -4.17
C VAL A 302 21.00 -4.68 -3.32
N PHE A 303 20.82 -4.52 -2.01
CA PHE A 303 20.60 -5.63 -1.09
C PHE A 303 19.10 -5.91 -0.99
N ASN A 304 18.67 -7.07 -1.49
CA ASN A 304 17.26 -7.45 -1.49
C ASN A 304 16.92 -8.23 -0.21
N VAL A 305 15.82 -7.84 0.42
CA VAL A 305 15.33 -8.40 1.67
C VAL A 305 13.86 -8.77 1.44
N ARG A 306 13.53 -10.06 1.54
CA ARG A 306 12.19 -10.56 1.20
C ARG A 306 11.62 -11.42 2.33
N SER A 307 10.36 -11.25 2.67
CA SER A 307 9.68 -12.07 3.69
C SER A 307 10.44 -12.12 5.02
N VAL A 308 10.77 -10.95 5.57
CA VAL A 308 11.51 -10.85 6.84
C VAL A 308 10.60 -10.42 7.98
N ARG A 309 10.83 -11.00 9.15
CA ARG A 309 10.20 -10.57 10.39
C ARG A 309 11.21 -9.93 11.33
N PHE A 310 10.89 -8.78 11.91
CA PHE A 310 11.66 -8.20 12.99
C PHE A 310 11.02 -8.57 14.33
N ALA A 311 11.80 -9.21 15.21
CA ALA A 311 11.35 -9.67 16.52
C ALA A 311 12.23 -9.11 17.63
N GLY A 312 11.76 -9.23 18.88
CA GLY A 312 12.48 -8.77 20.05
C GLY A 312 12.81 -7.27 19.99
N PHE A 313 13.91 -6.87 20.63
CA PHE A 313 14.45 -5.53 20.51
C PHE A 313 15.44 -5.48 19.34
N ASN A 314 15.33 -4.46 18.49
CA ASN A 314 16.35 -4.04 17.55
C ASN A 314 16.44 -2.51 17.60
N ASP A 315 17.61 -1.91 17.76
CA ASP A 315 17.69 -0.45 17.80
C ASP A 315 17.25 0.19 16.48
N THR A 316 17.81 -0.28 15.36
CA THR A 316 17.39 0.14 14.00
C THR A 316 16.96 -1.07 13.17
N LEU A 317 15.81 -1.02 12.47
CA LEU A 317 15.36 -2.15 11.64
C LEU A 317 16.18 -2.28 10.36
N ALA A 318 16.28 -1.20 9.59
CA ALA A 318 17.10 -1.15 8.39
C ALA A 318 17.78 0.20 8.23
N TRP A 319 19.06 0.17 7.90
CA TRP A 319 19.88 1.37 7.77
C TRP A 319 20.79 1.29 6.54
N SER A 320 20.50 2.12 5.54
CA SER A 320 21.42 2.42 4.45
C SER A 320 22.21 3.67 4.82
N ASN A 321 23.53 3.53 4.99
CA ASN A 321 24.42 4.65 5.24
C ASN A 321 25.48 4.73 4.15
N GLN A 322 25.65 5.89 3.52
CA GLN A 322 26.68 6.05 2.51
C GLN A 322 27.62 7.23 2.83
N PRO A 323 28.75 6.96 3.52
CA PRO A 323 29.70 7.99 3.94
C PRO A 323 30.61 8.50 2.81
N SER A 324 30.68 7.80 1.68
CA SER A 324 31.46 8.18 0.48
C SER A 324 30.54 8.64 -0.66
N SER A 325 31.10 9.03 -1.81
CA SER A 325 30.33 9.36 -3.03
C SER A 325 29.77 8.13 -3.78
N SER A 326 29.73 6.95 -3.17
CA SER A 326 29.24 5.72 -3.80
C SER A 326 27.72 5.54 -3.60
N TYR A 327 27.21 4.33 -3.82
CA TYR A 327 25.78 4.01 -3.76
C TYR A 327 25.51 2.95 -2.68
N SER A 328 24.42 3.10 -1.91
CA SER A 328 23.91 2.06 -1.03
C SER A 328 22.39 1.99 -1.12
N SER A 329 21.85 0.77 -1.13
CA SER A 329 20.41 0.57 -1.23
C SER A 329 19.98 -0.71 -0.54
N ILE A 330 18.91 -0.62 0.25
CA ILE A 330 18.17 -1.75 0.79
C ILE A 330 16.77 -1.75 0.17
N TYR A 331 16.37 -2.89 -0.38
CA TYR A 331 15.02 -3.10 -0.90
C TYR A 331 14.33 -4.18 -0.07
N LEU A 332 13.29 -3.79 0.66
CA LEU A 332 12.50 -4.64 1.53
C LEU A 332 11.11 -4.87 0.95
N GLU A 333 10.71 -6.14 0.88
CA GLU A 333 9.38 -6.58 0.49
C GLU A 333 8.84 -7.57 1.52
N ASP A 334 7.56 -7.41 1.89
CA ASP A 334 6.87 -8.23 2.88
C ASP A 334 7.59 -8.26 4.24
N ALA A 335 7.94 -7.08 4.74
CA ALA A 335 8.59 -6.90 6.03
C ALA A 335 7.56 -6.70 7.16
N ASN A 336 7.57 -7.58 8.16
CA ASN A 336 6.59 -7.53 9.25
C ASN A 336 7.27 -7.37 10.61
N LEU A 337 6.62 -6.63 11.52
CA LEU A 337 7.02 -6.57 12.91
C LEU A 337 6.28 -7.63 13.73
N VAL A 338 6.99 -8.47 14.48
CA VAL A 338 6.37 -9.43 15.40
C VAL A 338 5.68 -8.69 16.54
N GLN A 339 4.54 -9.22 17.00
CA GLN A 339 3.82 -8.62 18.12
C GLN A 339 4.73 -8.51 19.37
N GLY A 340 4.80 -7.30 19.94
CA GLY A 340 5.66 -7.01 21.09
C GLY A 340 7.12 -6.72 20.76
N ALA A 341 7.52 -6.79 19.48
CA ALA A 341 8.83 -6.31 19.07
C ALA A 341 8.93 -4.79 19.26
N THR A 342 10.11 -4.32 19.66
CA THR A 342 10.38 -2.91 19.93
C THR A 342 11.62 -2.45 19.18
N PHE A 343 11.63 -1.18 18.81
CA PHE A 343 12.74 -0.58 18.10
C PHE A 343 12.78 0.93 18.31
N THR A 344 13.98 1.51 18.28
CA THR A 344 14.18 2.97 18.41
C THR A 344 13.96 3.65 17.06
N ASN A 345 14.51 3.07 15.99
CA ASN A 345 14.53 3.59 14.64
C ASN A 345 14.03 2.53 13.64
N GLY A 346 13.17 2.90 12.72
CA GLY A 346 12.68 1.99 11.69
C GLY A 346 13.66 1.86 10.53
N PHE A 347 13.37 2.58 9.45
CA PHE A 347 14.02 2.54 8.16
C PHE A 347 14.74 3.86 7.90
N ILE A 348 16.06 3.82 7.84
CA ILE A 348 16.92 5.00 7.90
C ILE A 348 17.83 5.05 6.67
N ALA A 349 17.85 6.18 5.98
CA ALA A 349 18.79 6.49 4.91
C ALA A 349 19.61 7.73 5.31
N THR A 350 20.94 7.59 5.40
CA THR A 350 21.84 8.66 5.84
C THR A 350 23.10 8.76 4.98
N GLY A 351 23.73 9.93 5.01
CA GLY A 351 25.09 10.12 4.52
C GLY A 351 25.19 11.13 3.36
N PRO A 352 26.41 11.56 3.02
CA PRO A 352 26.66 12.45 1.89
C PRO A 352 26.51 11.77 0.52
N GLY A 353 26.66 10.45 0.45
CA GLY A 353 26.48 9.65 -0.77
C GLY A 353 25.03 9.26 -1.02
N THR A 354 24.81 8.51 -2.10
CA THR A 354 23.46 8.04 -2.41
C THR A 354 23.09 6.85 -1.52
N ALA A 355 22.17 7.07 -0.59
CA ALA A 355 21.65 6.04 0.31
C ALA A 355 20.15 5.90 0.13
N ARG A 356 19.65 4.68 -0.03
CA ARG A 356 18.23 4.43 -0.27
C ARG A 356 17.71 3.31 0.62
N VAL A 357 16.54 3.52 1.21
CA VAL A 357 15.74 2.44 1.79
C VAL A 357 14.38 2.42 1.11
N SER A 358 14.06 1.28 0.51
CA SER A 358 12.82 1.04 -0.21
C SER A 358 12.02 -0.01 0.53
N VAL A 359 10.79 0.30 0.94
CA VAL A 359 9.92 -0.57 1.74
C VAL A 359 8.60 -0.77 1.02
N ARG A 360 8.23 -2.03 0.78
CA ARG A 360 6.95 -2.40 0.18
C ARG A 360 6.22 -3.41 1.06
N SER A 361 4.90 -3.22 1.20
CA SER A 361 4.01 -4.15 1.91
C SER A 361 4.47 -4.43 3.35
N ALA A 362 4.92 -3.40 4.06
CA ALA A 362 5.37 -3.56 5.43
C ALA A 362 4.24 -3.25 6.43
N VAL A 363 4.15 -4.07 7.48
CA VAL A 363 3.19 -3.86 8.57
C VAL A 363 3.91 -3.88 9.90
N GLY A 364 3.65 -2.87 10.72
CA GLY A 364 4.25 -2.78 12.05
C GLY A 364 3.38 -2.07 13.06
N ASN A 365 3.41 -2.56 14.29
CA ASN A 365 2.91 -1.84 15.46
C ASN A 365 4.06 -1.63 16.43
N GLY A 366 4.45 -0.38 16.65
CA GLY A 366 5.56 -0.02 17.52
C GLY A 366 5.59 1.49 17.77
N SER A 367 6.35 1.91 18.78
CA SER A 367 6.48 3.33 19.17
C SER A 367 7.92 3.82 18.99
N PRO A 368 8.44 3.86 17.75
CA PRO A 368 9.81 4.30 17.51
C PRO A 368 9.97 5.80 17.77
N ALA A 369 11.20 6.24 18.02
CA ALA A 369 11.55 7.65 17.95
C ALA A 369 11.43 8.17 16.51
N THR A 370 11.84 7.38 15.52
CA THR A 370 11.66 7.71 14.10
C THR A 370 11.41 6.44 13.28
N LEU A 371 10.29 6.37 12.57
CA LEU A 371 9.96 5.22 11.73
C LEU A 371 10.67 5.29 10.38
N PHE A 372 10.59 6.41 9.67
CA PHE A 372 11.30 6.63 8.41
C PHE A 372 12.18 7.87 8.52
N LYS A 373 13.44 7.78 8.07
CA LYS A 373 14.34 8.94 8.06
C LYS A 373 15.15 9.03 6.77
N ALA A 374 15.14 10.22 6.15
CA ALA A 374 16.08 10.61 5.12
C ALA A 374 16.88 11.84 5.58
N ASP A 375 18.19 11.67 5.73
CA ASP A 375 19.10 12.71 6.23
C ASP A 375 20.36 12.80 5.35
N GLY A 376 20.34 13.77 4.43
CA GLY A 376 21.41 14.04 3.47
C GLY A 376 20.86 14.23 2.05
N PRO A 377 21.56 15.02 1.20
CA PRO A 377 21.04 15.52 -0.09
C PRO A 377 20.78 14.45 -1.15
N LEU A 378 21.38 13.26 -1.00
CA LEU A 378 21.23 12.12 -1.89
C LEU A 378 20.59 10.92 -1.19
N THR A 379 19.98 11.14 -0.03
CA THR A 379 19.30 10.09 0.72
C THR A 379 17.83 10.01 0.32
N THR A 380 17.28 8.80 0.22
CA THR A 380 15.89 8.61 -0.19
C THR A 380 15.21 7.51 0.60
N ILE A 381 14.05 7.83 1.18
CA ILE A 381 13.07 6.84 1.62
C ILE A 381 12.03 6.65 0.52
N LEU A 382 11.80 5.40 0.14
CA LEU A 382 10.68 5.03 -0.73
C LEU A 382 9.80 4.04 0.02
N CYS A 383 8.52 4.35 0.21
CA CYS A 383 7.59 3.46 0.90
C CYS A 383 6.29 3.32 0.10
N ALA A 384 5.80 2.09 -0.05
CA ALA A 384 4.56 1.81 -0.77
C ALA A 384 3.70 0.74 -0.06
N GLY A 385 2.39 0.96 -0.03
CA GLY A 385 1.41 -0.03 0.42
C GLY A 385 1.67 -0.56 1.83
N SER A 386 2.11 0.31 2.75
CA SER A 386 2.56 -0.09 4.08
C SER A 386 1.69 0.53 5.17
N PHE A 387 1.55 -0.18 6.29
CA PHE A 387 0.69 0.22 7.40
C PHE A 387 1.47 0.21 8.72
N PHE A 388 1.62 1.38 9.32
CA PHE A 388 2.27 1.55 10.61
C PHE A 388 1.37 2.29 11.59
N ARG A 389 1.29 1.75 12.80
CA ARG A 389 0.59 2.38 13.91
C ARG A 389 1.44 2.36 15.17
N THR A 390 1.22 3.35 16.03
CA THR A 390 1.69 3.34 17.41
C THR A 390 0.51 3.48 18.37
N THR A 391 0.64 2.92 19.57
CA THR A 391 -0.36 3.00 20.64
C THR A 391 -0.14 4.18 21.58
N THR A 392 1.02 4.84 21.48
CA THR A 392 1.40 5.99 22.30
C THR A 392 1.84 7.10 21.37
N ALA A 393 1.28 8.30 21.53
CA ALA A 393 1.63 9.51 20.79
C ALA A 393 3.11 9.92 20.97
N ASN A 394 4.01 9.19 20.33
CA ASN A 394 5.45 9.36 20.45
C ASN A 394 6.12 9.27 19.07
N GLY A 395 7.30 9.87 18.97
CA GLY A 395 8.16 9.79 17.80
C GLY A 395 7.60 10.41 16.51
N THR A 396 8.29 10.12 15.42
CA THR A 396 7.99 10.68 14.09
C THR A 396 7.79 9.56 13.07
N GLY A 397 6.72 9.63 12.29
CA GLY A 397 6.44 8.69 11.20
C GLY A 397 7.45 8.83 10.07
N LEU A 398 7.53 10.02 9.46
CA LEU A 398 8.52 10.38 8.46
C LEU A 398 9.30 11.62 8.89
N HIS A 399 10.62 11.50 9.03
CA HIS A 399 11.53 12.62 9.28
C HIS A 399 12.44 12.84 8.08
N VAL A 400 12.29 13.99 7.42
CA VAL A 400 13.11 14.37 6.27
C VAL A 400 13.87 15.64 6.60
N ARG A 401 15.19 15.65 6.37
CA ARG A 401 16.04 16.80 6.68
C ARG A 401 17.30 16.83 5.81
N ASN A 402 17.99 17.98 5.79
CA ASN A 402 19.29 18.14 5.17
C ASN A 402 19.34 17.64 3.70
N GLY A 403 18.32 17.97 2.92
CA GLY A 403 18.20 17.58 1.51
C GLY A 403 17.66 16.17 1.28
N GLY A 404 17.24 15.47 2.35
CA GLY A 404 16.63 14.15 2.25
C GLY A 404 15.38 14.15 1.35
N ARG A 405 15.12 13.01 0.73
CA ARG A 405 13.96 12.83 -0.15
C ARG A 405 13.05 11.73 0.38
N ALA A 406 11.75 11.94 0.26
CA ALA A 406 10.76 10.93 0.59
C ALA A 406 9.76 10.74 -0.53
N ARG A 407 9.51 9.49 -0.90
CA ARG A 407 8.41 9.11 -1.77
C ARG A 407 7.52 8.08 -1.07
N MET A 408 6.28 8.44 -0.81
CA MET A 408 5.33 7.58 -0.11
C MET A 408 4.06 7.41 -0.94
N VAL A 409 3.59 6.18 -1.14
CA VAL A 409 2.39 5.89 -1.91
C VAL A 409 1.50 4.90 -1.16
N GLY A 410 0.29 5.30 -0.79
CA GLY A 410 -0.66 4.44 -0.08
C GLY A 410 -0.13 3.95 1.26
N VAL A 411 0.47 4.84 2.05
CA VAL A 411 1.08 4.53 3.35
C VAL A 411 0.19 5.08 4.46
N SER A 412 -0.07 4.27 5.50
CA SER A 412 -0.74 4.75 6.73
C SER A 412 0.28 4.91 7.85
N MET A 413 0.33 6.10 8.46
CA MET A 413 1.15 6.39 9.64
C MET A 413 0.25 6.98 10.73
N LEU A 414 -0.11 6.12 11.69
CA LEU A 414 -1.15 6.43 12.66
C LEU A 414 -0.60 6.51 14.09
N GLY A 415 -1.04 7.53 14.84
CA GLY A 415 -0.77 7.65 16.27
C GLY A 415 0.56 8.30 16.66
N PHE A 416 1.38 8.78 15.72
CA PHE A 416 2.69 9.37 16.01
C PHE A 416 2.59 10.76 16.67
N ASN A 417 3.67 11.22 17.31
CA ASN A 417 3.71 12.62 17.75
C ASN A 417 3.77 13.57 16.54
N LYS A 418 4.58 13.24 15.53
CA LYS A 418 4.54 13.89 14.21
C LYS A 418 4.36 12.84 13.12
N GLY A 419 3.34 12.96 12.28
CA GLY A 419 3.13 12.06 11.13
C GLY A 419 4.25 12.22 10.10
N ILE A 420 4.32 13.39 9.47
CA ILE A 420 5.40 13.80 8.56
C ILE A 420 6.05 15.07 9.12
N TRP A 421 7.39 15.10 9.10
CA TRP A 421 8.18 16.24 9.54
C TRP A 421 9.32 16.55 8.56
N ALA A 422 9.24 17.69 7.89
CA ALA A 422 10.36 18.30 7.17
C ALA A 422 11.04 19.33 8.08
N GLU A 423 12.16 18.94 8.69
CA GLU A 423 12.91 19.79 9.62
C GLU A 423 13.63 20.92 8.86
N ASN A 424 13.61 22.12 9.42
CA ASN A 424 14.40 23.25 8.94
C ASN A 424 15.90 23.09 9.27
N ALA A 425 16.56 22.18 8.57
CA ALA A 425 17.98 21.90 8.73
C ALA A 425 18.66 21.59 7.40
N GLY A 426 19.80 22.23 7.14
CA GLY A 426 20.66 21.95 6.00
C GLY A 426 20.03 22.32 4.65
N ALA A 427 20.21 21.46 3.64
CA ALA A 427 19.58 21.64 2.33
C ALA A 427 18.06 21.36 2.38
N ALA A 428 17.31 21.91 1.42
CA ALA A 428 15.87 21.76 1.33
C ALA A 428 15.44 20.30 1.10
N PRO A 429 14.55 19.73 1.94
CA PRO A 429 13.93 18.43 1.69
C PRO A 429 13.04 18.39 0.45
N ASP A 430 12.82 17.19 -0.09
CA ASP A 430 11.82 16.94 -1.14
C ASP A 430 10.84 15.85 -0.69
N ILE A 431 9.55 16.14 -0.70
CA ILE A 431 8.50 15.24 -0.21
C ILE A 431 7.47 14.99 -1.31
N ASN A 432 7.33 13.74 -1.74
CA ASN A 432 6.34 13.29 -2.71
C ASN A 432 5.45 12.20 -2.08
N CYS A 433 4.33 12.63 -1.52
CA CYS A 433 3.41 11.75 -0.80
C CYS A 433 2.07 11.69 -1.51
N GLU A 434 1.64 10.49 -1.87
CA GLU A 434 0.37 10.23 -2.57
C GLU A 434 -0.48 9.22 -1.82
N GLY A 435 -1.73 9.59 -1.50
CA GLY A 435 -2.64 8.74 -0.75
C GLY A 435 -2.12 8.33 0.63
N VAL A 436 -1.38 9.22 1.30
CA VAL A 436 -0.85 8.96 2.65
C VAL A 436 -1.92 9.26 3.70
N ASN A 437 -2.15 8.32 4.62
CA ASN A 437 -3.15 8.45 5.67
C ASN A 437 -2.49 8.85 6.99
N LEU A 438 -2.77 10.07 7.46
CA LEU A 438 -2.32 10.61 8.74
C LEU A 438 -3.55 10.80 9.63
N GLN A 439 -3.68 9.93 10.64
CA GLN A 439 -4.77 10.00 11.62
C GLN A 439 -4.25 9.69 13.02
N ASN A 440 -4.94 10.23 14.02
CA ASN A 440 -4.62 10.06 15.44
C ASN A 440 -3.21 10.53 15.84
N ASN A 441 -2.50 11.24 14.96
CA ASN A 441 -1.24 11.86 15.33
C ASN A 441 -1.51 13.11 16.19
N VAL A 442 -0.50 13.56 16.95
CA VAL A 442 -0.58 14.86 17.65
C VAL A 442 -0.47 16.00 16.64
N LEU A 443 0.53 15.92 15.75
CA LEU A 443 0.65 16.73 14.56
C LEU A 443 0.71 15.80 13.34
N ASP A 444 -0.08 16.08 12.31
CA ASP A 444 -0.13 15.24 11.12
C ASP A 444 1.00 15.61 10.16
N LEU A 445 0.99 16.84 9.63
CA LEU A 445 1.94 17.31 8.63
C LEU A 445 2.66 18.58 9.13
N VAL A 446 3.97 18.48 9.33
CA VAL A 446 4.81 19.57 9.83
C VAL A 446 5.91 19.85 8.81
N ILE A 447 5.86 20.99 8.14
CA ILE A 447 6.85 21.41 7.15
C ILE A 447 7.47 22.73 7.61
N ASP A 448 8.61 22.63 8.31
CA ASP A 448 9.28 23.78 8.91
C ASP A 448 10.30 24.41 7.96
N HIS A 449 10.83 23.65 7.00
CA HIS A 449 11.88 24.14 6.10
C HIS A 449 11.27 24.97 4.95
N PRO A 450 11.61 26.26 4.79
CA PRO A 450 10.98 27.18 3.84
C PRO A 450 11.28 26.86 2.36
N GLY A 451 12.32 26.08 2.11
CA GLY A 451 12.66 25.59 0.77
C GLY A 451 12.07 24.23 0.38
N THR A 452 11.27 23.57 1.24
CA THR A 452 10.79 22.20 0.96
C THR A 452 9.96 22.15 -0.32
N THR A 453 10.24 21.21 -1.21
CA THR A 453 9.51 21.03 -2.48
C THR A 453 8.70 19.73 -2.50
N GLY A 454 7.83 19.60 -3.51
CA GLY A 454 7.10 18.38 -3.83
C GLY A 454 5.60 18.53 -3.62
N HIS A 455 4.94 17.46 -3.17
CA HIS A 455 3.50 17.45 -2.92
C HIS A 455 3.08 16.49 -1.81
N TYR A 456 1.93 16.79 -1.21
CA TYR A 456 1.21 15.88 -0.31
C TYR A 456 -0.23 15.69 -0.77
N SER A 457 -0.66 14.44 -0.92
CA SER A 457 -2.07 14.06 -1.04
C SER A 457 -2.47 12.93 -0.10
N GLY A 458 -3.66 13.04 0.50
CA GLY A 458 -4.17 12.03 1.42
C GLY A 458 -5.13 12.57 2.47
N SER A 459 -4.97 12.14 3.73
CA SER A 459 -5.73 12.63 4.87
C SER A 459 -4.81 13.30 5.90
N ALA A 460 -5.26 14.42 6.46
CA ALA A 460 -4.60 15.13 7.56
C ALA A 460 -5.59 16.10 8.19
N ALA A 461 -5.53 16.34 9.49
CA ALA A 461 -6.36 17.35 10.13
C ALA A 461 -5.77 18.75 9.92
N ARG A 462 -6.60 19.72 9.51
CA ARG A 462 -6.16 21.10 9.28
C ARG A 462 -5.62 21.75 10.54
N ALA A 463 -6.21 21.45 11.70
CA ALA A 463 -5.74 21.97 12.99
C ALA A 463 -4.37 21.39 13.42
N LYS A 464 -3.93 20.29 12.79
CA LYS A 464 -2.70 19.55 13.10
C LYS A 464 -1.64 19.67 12.00
N THR A 465 -1.86 20.58 11.05
CA THR A 465 -0.98 20.81 9.90
C THR A 465 -0.33 22.18 10.02
N THR A 466 0.99 22.23 9.94
CA THR A 466 1.78 23.47 9.96
C THR A 466 2.75 23.45 8.78
N ILE A 467 2.66 24.47 7.93
CA ILE A 467 3.52 24.61 6.75
C ILE A 467 4.12 26.02 6.81
N ASP A 468 5.44 26.12 6.68
CA ASP A 468 6.11 27.42 6.55
C ASP A 468 5.49 28.19 5.36
N PRO A 469 5.08 29.46 5.54
CA PRO A 469 4.42 30.23 4.48
C PRO A 469 5.27 30.45 3.21
N ALA A 470 6.60 30.38 3.31
CA ALA A 470 7.49 30.51 2.16
C ALA A 470 7.69 29.18 1.41
N CYS A 471 7.19 28.06 1.96
CA CYS A 471 7.36 26.73 1.41
C CYS A 471 6.67 26.56 0.04
N PRO A 472 7.41 26.24 -1.04
CA PRO A 472 6.85 26.00 -2.37
C PRO A 472 6.32 24.57 -2.52
N ILE A 473 5.46 24.13 -1.60
CA ILE A 473 4.84 22.80 -1.63
C ILE A 473 3.34 22.89 -1.95
N THR A 474 2.85 21.97 -2.78
CA THR A 474 1.42 21.82 -3.05
C THR A 474 0.82 20.75 -2.15
N VAL A 475 -0.26 21.08 -1.44
CA VAL A 475 -0.88 20.16 -0.48
C VAL A 475 -2.37 20.06 -0.74
N GLN A 476 -2.88 18.84 -0.84
CA GLN A 476 -4.30 18.54 -0.97
C GLN A 476 -4.69 17.41 -0.01
N TYR A 477 -5.61 17.64 0.92
CA TYR A 477 -6.05 16.56 1.80
C TYR A 477 -7.51 16.66 2.25
N LEU A 478 -8.06 15.51 2.59
CA LEU A 478 -9.32 15.36 3.30
C LEU A 478 -9.04 15.45 4.80
N ASP A 479 -9.84 16.25 5.50
CA ASP A 479 -9.71 16.35 6.96
C ASP A 479 -10.54 15.22 7.63
N PRO A 480 -9.89 14.32 8.41
CA PRO A 480 -10.58 13.21 9.08
C PRO A 480 -11.27 13.63 10.39
N GLU A 481 -10.96 14.81 10.93
CA GLU A 481 -11.49 15.33 12.20
C GLU A 481 -12.53 16.44 11.99
N SER A 482 -12.53 17.08 10.82
CA SER A 482 -13.50 18.10 10.41
C SER A 482 -13.90 17.90 8.96
N THR A 483 -15.16 18.13 8.61
CA THR A 483 -15.63 17.94 7.23
C THR A 483 -15.00 18.98 6.29
N GLY A 484 -14.26 18.54 5.27
CA GLY A 484 -13.78 19.42 4.20
C GLY A 484 -12.58 18.90 3.43
N VAL A 485 -12.22 19.65 2.39
CA VAL A 485 -10.98 19.49 1.62
C VAL A 485 -10.12 20.73 1.86
N THR A 486 -8.84 20.54 2.13
CA THR A 486 -7.85 21.63 2.16
C THR A 486 -7.00 21.59 0.91
N LEU A 487 -6.78 22.77 0.32
CA LEU A 487 -5.88 23.01 -0.80
C LEU A 487 -4.91 24.11 -0.39
N VAL A 488 -3.61 23.86 -0.50
CA VAL A 488 -2.53 24.84 -0.28
C VAL A 488 -1.66 24.88 -1.52
N GLY A 489 -1.40 26.09 -2.01
CA GLY A 489 -0.68 26.36 -3.26
C GLY A 489 -1.59 26.91 -4.37
N PRO A 490 -1.03 27.23 -5.54
CA PRO A 490 -1.77 27.80 -6.66
C PRO A 490 -2.83 26.86 -7.26
N LEU A 491 -4.03 27.37 -7.53
CA LEU A 491 -5.06 26.70 -8.33
C LEU A 491 -5.02 27.16 -9.79
N TYR A 492 -4.68 26.25 -10.69
CA TYR A 492 -4.61 26.50 -12.14
C TYR A 492 -5.88 26.01 -12.84
N VAL A 493 -6.57 26.90 -13.57
CA VAL A 493 -7.81 26.59 -14.30
C VAL A 493 -7.70 27.08 -15.75
N GLY A 494 -8.12 26.26 -16.70
CA GLY A 494 -8.13 26.59 -18.12
C GLY A 494 -8.76 25.48 -18.97
N PRO A 495 -9.13 25.77 -20.22
CA PRO A 495 -9.71 24.77 -21.13
C PRO A 495 -8.70 23.70 -21.56
N THR A 496 -7.40 24.01 -21.50
CA THR A 496 -6.28 23.09 -21.73
C THR A 496 -5.15 23.39 -20.75
N ASN A 497 -4.27 22.42 -20.50
CA ASN A 497 -3.16 22.59 -19.52
C ASN A 497 -2.24 23.78 -19.86
N SER A 498 -1.95 24.01 -21.16
CA SER A 498 -1.13 25.12 -21.64
C SER A 498 -1.83 26.48 -21.60
N GLN A 499 -3.15 26.49 -21.42
CA GLN A 499 -3.98 27.69 -21.28
C GLN A 499 -4.54 27.83 -19.86
N THR A 500 -3.92 27.15 -18.88
CA THR A 500 -4.28 27.34 -17.47
C THR A 500 -3.72 28.64 -16.93
N VAL A 501 -4.48 29.28 -16.04
CA VAL A 501 -4.08 30.49 -15.32
C VAL A 501 -4.25 30.23 -13.82
N ASN A 502 -3.33 30.76 -13.02
CA ASN A 502 -3.48 30.74 -11.56
C ASN A 502 -4.64 31.67 -11.18
N VAL A 503 -5.75 31.08 -10.67
CA VAL A 503 -6.95 31.81 -10.27
C VAL A 503 -7.03 32.02 -8.75
N THR A 504 -6.00 31.67 -8.00
CA THR A 504 -5.99 31.76 -6.53
C THR A 504 -6.27 33.19 -6.07
N ASP A 505 -5.58 34.17 -6.65
CA ASP A 505 -5.79 35.60 -6.33
C ASP A 505 -7.17 36.08 -6.78
N LEU A 506 -7.65 35.62 -7.95
CA LEU A 506 -8.99 35.98 -8.42
C LEU A 506 -10.08 35.49 -7.47
N ILE A 507 -9.94 34.29 -6.91
CA ILE A 507 -10.87 33.71 -5.94
C ILE A 507 -10.77 34.41 -4.60
N THR A 508 -9.54 34.65 -4.13
CA THR A 508 -9.30 35.17 -2.77
C THR A 508 -9.47 36.69 -2.66
N GLN A 509 -9.18 37.45 -3.72
CA GLN A 509 -9.19 38.91 -3.72
C GLN A 509 -10.33 39.52 -4.57
N GLY A 510 -10.96 38.75 -5.47
CA GLY A 510 -12.02 39.25 -6.35
C GLY A 510 -13.40 39.38 -5.71
N SER A 511 -13.63 38.75 -4.56
CA SER A 511 -14.91 38.76 -3.86
C SER A 511 -15.03 39.97 -2.94
N THR A 512 -16.24 40.55 -2.81
CA THR A 512 -16.47 41.65 -1.86
C THR A 512 -16.45 41.14 -0.42
N MET A 513 -15.77 41.85 0.47
CA MET A 513 -15.73 41.54 1.90
C MET A 513 -16.90 42.18 2.65
N GLY A 514 -17.22 41.65 3.83
CA GLY A 514 -18.27 42.15 4.72
C GLY A 514 -19.31 41.11 5.14
N LEU A 515 -20.51 41.61 5.43
CA LEU A 515 -21.62 40.85 6.03
C LEU A 515 -22.28 39.93 4.98
N ILE A 516 -22.47 38.66 5.35
CA ILE A 516 -23.29 37.72 4.57
C ILE A 516 -24.68 37.56 5.18
N ASP A 517 -24.80 37.39 6.49
CA ASP A 517 -26.09 37.22 7.15
C ASP A 517 -26.06 37.66 8.62
N GLY A 518 -27.19 38.15 9.14
CA GLY A 518 -27.32 38.64 10.52
C GLY A 518 -26.91 40.10 10.71
N GLY A 519 -26.31 40.44 11.85
CA GLY A 519 -25.68 41.76 12.09
C GLY A 519 -26.63 42.96 12.25
N GLY A 520 -27.94 42.74 12.32
CA GLY A 520 -28.93 43.80 12.48
C GLY A 520 -28.75 44.59 13.78
N LEU A 521 -28.95 45.91 13.71
CA LEU A 521 -28.81 46.85 14.81
C LEU A 521 -30.17 47.23 15.39
N THR A 522 -30.33 47.18 16.72
CA THR A 522 -31.57 47.56 17.43
C THR A 522 -31.28 48.48 18.61
N ASN A 523 -32.18 49.43 18.90
CA ASN A 523 -32.09 50.26 20.10
C ASN A 523 -32.62 49.47 21.31
N LEU A 524 -31.80 49.30 22.36
CA LEU A 524 -32.17 48.60 23.59
C LEU A 524 -32.43 49.56 24.78
N GLY A 525 -32.35 50.87 24.57
CA GLY A 525 -32.52 51.91 25.58
C GLY A 525 -31.21 52.63 25.93
N GLY A 526 -31.33 53.90 26.33
CA GLY A 526 -30.18 54.75 26.64
C GLY A 526 -29.25 54.94 25.43
N LEU A 527 -27.96 54.67 25.62
CA LEU A 527 -26.91 54.69 24.60
C LEU A 527 -26.49 53.28 24.14
N THR A 528 -27.30 52.25 24.43
CA THR A 528 -26.96 50.84 24.17
C THR A 528 -27.65 50.32 22.91
N VAL A 529 -26.86 49.72 22.02
CA VAL A 529 -27.30 49.09 20.77
C VAL A 529 -27.17 47.57 20.88
N GLY A 530 -28.24 46.86 20.50
CA GLY A 530 -28.22 45.42 20.28
C GLY A 530 -27.70 45.08 18.89
N VAL A 531 -26.86 44.05 18.79
CA VAL A 531 -26.31 43.53 17.54
C VAL A 531 -26.70 42.05 17.42
N ALA A 532 -27.46 41.71 16.38
CA ALA A 532 -27.85 40.32 16.12
C ALA A 532 -26.64 39.46 15.72
N GLY A 533 -26.67 38.18 16.11
CA GLY A 533 -25.65 37.20 15.70
C GLY A 533 -25.63 37.02 14.18
N GLY A 534 -24.46 36.66 13.64
CA GLY A 534 -24.27 36.60 12.18
C GLY A 534 -22.90 36.08 11.78
N TYR A 535 -22.65 36.11 10.47
CA TYR A 535 -21.34 35.76 9.90
C TYR A 535 -21.01 36.56 8.63
N GLY A 536 -19.70 36.65 8.36
CA GLY A 536 -19.16 37.38 7.22
C GLY A 536 -17.73 36.97 6.87
N TYR A 537 -17.16 37.67 5.91
CA TYR A 537 -15.78 37.50 5.46
C TYR A 537 -15.03 38.82 5.51
N LEU A 538 -13.75 38.75 5.83
CA LEU A 538 -12.82 39.89 5.80
C LEU A 538 -11.46 39.42 5.27
N ASP A 539 -10.63 40.36 4.86
CA ASP A 539 -9.24 40.15 4.52
C ASP A 539 -8.35 40.54 5.69
N ALA A 540 -7.67 39.57 6.28
CA ALA A 540 -6.85 39.80 7.46
C ALA A 540 -5.63 40.69 7.18
N GLY A 541 -5.15 40.75 5.93
CA GLY A 541 -4.06 41.63 5.53
C GLY A 541 -4.51 43.02 5.09
N GLY A 542 -5.83 43.24 4.97
CA GLY A 542 -6.43 44.51 4.56
C GLY A 542 -5.87 45.01 3.22
N ILE A 543 -5.85 46.33 3.04
CA ILE A 543 -5.32 46.97 1.82
C ILE A 543 -3.79 46.78 1.67
N ALA A 544 -3.07 46.60 2.78
CA ALA A 544 -1.60 46.53 2.77
C ALA A 544 -1.07 45.18 2.27
N ALA A 545 -1.81 44.09 2.49
CA ALA A 545 -1.41 42.74 2.11
C ALA A 545 -2.64 41.84 1.80
N PRO A 546 -3.41 42.14 0.73
CA PRO A 546 -4.63 41.42 0.43
C PRO A 546 -4.38 39.95 0.06
N GLY A 547 -5.40 39.10 0.23
CA GLY A 547 -5.40 37.68 -0.11
C GLY A 547 -5.55 36.74 1.10
N THR A 548 -5.62 37.26 2.33
CA THR A 548 -5.76 36.42 3.53
C THR A 548 -7.21 36.37 3.99
N LEU A 549 -8.03 35.60 3.28
CA LEU A 549 -9.45 35.48 3.60
C LEU A 549 -9.70 34.82 4.95
N LYS A 550 -10.51 35.47 5.78
CA LYS A 550 -10.96 34.97 7.07
C LYS A 550 -12.48 35.04 7.17
N ARG A 551 -13.09 33.89 7.47
CA ARG A 551 -14.48 33.83 7.91
C ARG A 551 -14.54 34.09 9.41
N PHE A 552 -15.50 34.89 9.85
CA PHE A 552 -15.79 35.11 11.26
C PHE A 552 -17.28 34.94 11.53
N ASN A 553 -17.61 34.36 12.69
CA ASN A 553 -18.97 34.19 13.19
C ASN A 553 -19.05 34.90 14.55
N TRP A 554 -20.16 35.58 14.84
CA TRP A 554 -20.40 36.21 16.13
C TRP A 554 -21.79 35.88 16.65
N ASN A 555 -21.90 35.76 17.97
CA ASN A 555 -23.18 35.60 18.65
C ASN A 555 -23.85 36.98 18.82
N ALA A 556 -25.16 36.97 19.09
CA ALA A 556 -25.87 38.19 19.44
C ALA A 556 -25.25 38.82 20.70
N THR A 557 -25.05 40.14 20.66
CA THR A 557 -24.35 40.86 21.73
C THR A 557 -24.82 42.33 21.77
N THR A 558 -24.30 43.13 22.69
CA THR A 558 -24.64 44.55 22.84
C THR A 558 -23.38 45.41 22.91
N ILE A 559 -23.50 46.68 22.52
CA ILE A 559 -22.44 47.68 22.61
C ILE A 559 -23.00 49.00 23.14
N THR A 560 -22.28 49.67 24.03
CA THR A 560 -22.64 51.00 24.54
C THR A 560 -21.80 52.04 23.83
N LEU A 561 -22.45 53.10 23.34
CA LEU A 561 -21.84 54.14 22.53
C LEU A 561 -21.59 55.42 23.36
N PRO A 562 -20.59 56.24 22.98
CA PRO A 562 -20.39 57.54 23.60
C PRO A 562 -21.57 58.48 23.32
N ALA A 563 -21.85 59.41 24.25
CA ALA A 563 -22.86 60.45 24.08
C ALA A 563 -22.43 61.48 23.01
N ASN A 564 -23.40 62.09 22.33
CA ASN A 564 -23.18 63.18 21.36
C ASN A 564 -22.19 62.83 20.22
N ALA A 565 -22.25 61.59 19.69
CA ALA A 565 -21.32 61.10 18.70
C ALA A 565 -21.98 60.24 17.61
N ALA A 566 -21.44 60.30 16.39
CA ALA A 566 -21.77 59.36 15.32
C ALA A 566 -20.72 58.26 15.28
N SER A 567 -21.10 57.02 15.57
CA SER A 567 -20.20 55.87 15.67
C SER A 567 -20.55 54.78 14.66
N TYR A 568 -19.57 54.33 13.88
CA TYR A 568 -19.66 53.12 13.08
C TYR A 568 -19.57 51.90 13.99
N ILE A 569 -20.42 50.91 13.76
CA ILE A 569 -20.40 49.61 14.48
C ILE A 569 -19.88 48.55 13.51
N TYR A 570 -18.85 47.81 13.92
CA TYR A 570 -18.19 46.84 13.05
C TYR A 570 -17.51 45.71 13.82
N ILE A 571 -17.23 44.61 13.11
CA ILE A 571 -16.40 43.51 13.60
C ILE A 571 -14.97 43.69 13.08
N THR A 572 -13.99 43.63 13.98
CA THR A 572 -12.56 43.73 13.66
C THR A 572 -12.01 42.42 13.07
N ASN A 573 -10.79 42.46 12.49
CA ASN A 573 -10.07 41.25 12.06
C ASN A 573 -9.88 40.21 13.20
N ALA A 574 -9.81 40.67 14.45
CA ALA A 574 -9.75 39.78 15.61
C ALA A 574 -11.09 39.05 15.91
N GLY A 575 -12.18 39.40 15.20
CA GLY A 575 -13.53 38.85 15.45
C GLY A 575 -14.26 39.54 16.60
N VAL A 576 -13.82 40.75 17.00
CA VAL A 576 -14.38 41.50 18.15
C VAL A 576 -15.29 42.61 17.65
N LEU A 577 -16.48 42.75 18.26
CA LEU A 577 -17.39 43.87 18.03
C LEU A 577 -16.84 45.16 18.66
N THR A 578 -16.78 46.23 17.90
CA THR A 578 -16.24 47.53 18.32
C THR A 578 -16.97 48.68 17.61
N SER A 579 -16.79 49.90 18.13
CA SER A 579 -17.23 51.13 17.50
C SER A 579 -16.12 52.15 17.30
N SER A 580 -16.26 53.01 16.29
CA SER A 580 -15.35 54.13 16.01
C SER A 580 -16.10 55.32 15.43
N THR A 581 -15.67 56.54 15.74
CA THR A 581 -16.20 57.77 15.12
C THR A 581 -15.62 58.04 13.73
N THR A 582 -14.56 57.31 13.35
CA THR A 582 -13.97 57.36 12.01
C THR A 582 -14.41 56.14 11.19
N THR A 583 -14.49 56.32 9.87
CA THR A 583 -14.85 55.22 8.95
C THR A 583 -13.85 54.06 9.07
N PRO A 584 -14.32 52.83 9.35
CA PRO A 584 -13.47 51.65 9.41
C PRO A 584 -12.97 51.22 8.02
N GLU A 585 -11.81 50.53 8.00
CA GLU A 585 -11.25 49.96 6.77
C GLU A 585 -12.08 48.75 6.33
N VAL A 586 -12.60 48.79 5.10
CA VAL A 586 -13.68 47.89 4.64
C VAL A 586 -13.23 46.49 4.25
N LEU A 587 -11.92 46.26 4.04
CA LEU A 587 -11.38 44.92 3.78
C LEU A 587 -11.08 44.18 5.09
N ALA A 588 -10.47 44.84 6.06
CA ALA A 588 -10.06 44.25 7.35
C ALA A 588 -11.16 44.30 8.42
N THR A 589 -12.31 44.92 8.14
CA THR A 589 -13.45 44.98 9.05
C THR A 589 -14.76 44.72 8.35
N CYS A 590 -15.75 44.27 9.12
CA CYS A 590 -17.12 44.12 8.64
C CYS A 590 -18.01 45.18 9.28
N VAL A 591 -18.30 46.24 8.53
CA VAL A 591 -19.17 47.33 8.96
C VAL A 591 -20.62 46.88 8.94
N LEU A 592 -21.32 47.05 10.06
CA LEU A 592 -22.72 46.66 10.24
C LEU A 592 -23.67 47.86 10.07
N GLY A 593 -23.20 49.06 10.38
CA GLY A 593 -23.96 50.31 10.23
C GLY A 593 -23.35 51.46 11.01
N ARG A 594 -24.06 52.58 11.07
CA ARG A 594 -23.69 53.78 11.84
C ARG A 594 -24.83 54.17 12.78
N VAL A 595 -24.49 54.63 13.99
CA VAL A 595 -25.47 55.06 14.99
C VAL A 595 -25.08 56.44 15.51
N THR A 596 -26.04 57.35 15.57
CA THR A 596 -25.84 58.70 16.11
C THR A 596 -26.54 58.81 17.45
N THR A 597 -25.81 59.26 18.46
CA THR A 597 -26.28 59.44 19.84
C THR A 597 -26.40 60.92 20.21
N GLU A 598 -27.33 61.20 21.11
CA GLU A 598 -27.47 62.45 21.86
C GLU A 598 -26.90 62.25 23.27
N ASP A 599 -27.29 63.11 24.22
CA ASP A 599 -26.75 63.13 25.57
C ASP A 599 -27.07 61.84 26.36
N THR A 600 -28.31 61.35 26.23
CA THR A 600 -28.77 60.11 26.92
C THR A 600 -29.49 59.11 26.02
N THR A 601 -29.68 59.42 24.75
CA THR A 601 -30.56 58.69 23.81
C THR A 601 -29.86 58.41 22.48
N ILE A 602 -30.31 57.38 21.77
CA ILE A 602 -29.96 57.17 20.36
C ILE A 602 -30.88 58.05 19.51
N ALA A 603 -30.32 58.94 18.69
CA ALA A 603 -31.08 59.77 17.76
C ALA A 603 -31.63 58.94 16.60
N PHE A 604 -30.75 58.18 15.93
CA PHE A 604 -31.13 57.31 14.82
C PHE A 604 -30.07 56.24 14.55
N ILE A 605 -30.50 55.17 13.86
CA ILE A 605 -29.67 54.05 13.41
C ILE A 605 -29.68 54.00 11.89
N GLU A 606 -28.51 54.09 11.27
CA GLU A 606 -28.28 53.90 9.84
C GLU A 606 -27.81 52.47 9.60
N ASN A 607 -28.74 51.60 9.20
CA ASN A 607 -28.45 50.21 8.90
C ASN A 607 -27.85 50.07 7.49
N THR A 608 -26.61 50.52 7.34
CA THR A 608 -25.85 50.51 6.08
C THR A 608 -24.66 49.53 6.17
N PRO A 609 -24.90 48.21 6.27
CA PRO A 609 -23.82 47.25 6.35
C PRO A 609 -23.08 47.14 5.01
N THR A 610 -21.79 46.86 5.06
CA THR A 610 -21.03 46.46 3.87
C THR A 610 -21.39 45.02 3.53
N GLN A 611 -22.25 44.82 2.52
CA GLN A 611 -22.73 43.48 2.15
C GLN A 611 -21.80 42.78 1.17
N ALA A 612 -21.48 41.53 1.48
CA ALA A 612 -20.67 40.66 0.62
C ALA A 612 -21.51 39.78 -0.35
N ARG A 613 -22.85 39.95 -0.38
CA ARG A 613 -23.75 39.08 -1.14
C ARG A 613 -24.04 39.61 -2.53
N HIS A 614 -23.70 38.83 -3.57
CA HIS A 614 -24.22 38.96 -4.96
C HIS A 614 -24.36 40.42 -5.48
N ILE A 615 -23.34 41.26 -5.25
CA ILE A 615 -23.43 42.71 -5.47
C ILE A 615 -23.83 43.09 -6.90
N GLY A 616 -23.40 42.32 -7.91
CA GLY A 616 -23.76 42.56 -9.31
C GLY A 616 -25.28 42.51 -9.56
N ASN A 617 -25.98 41.54 -8.96
CA ASN A 617 -27.43 41.42 -9.09
C ASN A 617 -28.16 42.52 -8.29
N LEU A 618 -27.63 42.88 -7.11
CA LEU A 618 -28.18 43.95 -6.29
C LEU A 618 -28.03 45.31 -6.98
N LEU A 619 -26.86 45.59 -7.55
CA LEU A 619 -26.60 46.82 -8.31
C LEU A 619 -27.48 46.89 -9.56
N ASN A 620 -27.62 45.78 -10.30
CA ASN A 620 -28.49 45.72 -11.47
C ASN A 620 -29.96 46.01 -11.07
N ARG A 621 -30.44 45.43 -9.96
CA ARG A 621 -31.77 45.69 -9.43
C ARG A 621 -31.94 47.15 -9.00
N ALA A 622 -30.95 47.72 -8.32
CA ALA A 622 -30.95 49.12 -7.92
C ALA A 622 -31.05 50.04 -9.14
N LEU A 623 -30.24 49.82 -10.18
CA LEU A 623 -30.29 50.60 -11.42
C LEU A 623 -31.65 50.49 -12.13
N ARG A 624 -32.24 49.29 -12.17
CA ARG A 624 -33.58 49.09 -12.74
C ARG A 624 -34.68 49.80 -11.97
N GLN A 625 -34.64 49.76 -10.64
CA GLN A 625 -35.69 50.32 -9.79
C GLN A 625 -35.54 51.84 -9.57
N ALA A 626 -34.32 52.33 -9.44
CA ALA A 626 -34.05 53.72 -9.06
C ALA A 626 -33.89 54.66 -10.25
N VAL A 627 -33.32 54.19 -11.36
CA VAL A 627 -32.97 55.07 -12.50
C VAL A 627 -33.79 54.77 -13.75
N GLY A 628 -34.25 53.53 -13.95
CA GLY A 628 -35.05 53.16 -15.12
C GLY A 628 -34.24 53.16 -16.43
N PRO A 629 -34.88 53.34 -17.60
CA PRO A 629 -34.20 53.41 -18.89
C PRO A 629 -33.38 54.69 -19.05
N ILE A 630 -32.17 54.60 -19.62
CA ILE A 630 -31.26 55.74 -19.83
C ILE A 630 -30.67 55.67 -21.23
N PHE A 631 -30.82 56.75 -22.01
CA PHE A 631 -30.23 56.86 -23.35
C PHE A 631 -28.75 57.21 -23.30
N GLN A 632 -27.95 56.47 -24.08
CA GLN A 632 -26.53 56.79 -24.33
C GLN A 632 -26.37 57.69 -25.57
N ARG A 633 -27.05 57.35 -26.67
CA ARG A 633 -26.99 58.07 -27.96
C ARG A 633 -28.20 57.77 -28.83
N GLY A 634 -28.51 58.66 -29.77
CA GLY A 634 -29.52 58.39 -30.81
C GLY A 634 -30.94 58.15 -30.29
N GLY A 635 -31.86 57.63 -31.12
CA GLY A 635 -33.29 57.64 -30.80
C GLY A 635 -33.89 59.05 -30.84
N LEU A 636 -33.36 59.91 -31.70
CA LEU A 636 -33.89 61.27 -31.89
C LEU A 636 -35.21 61.19 -32.63
N LEU A 637 -36.20 61.90 -32.12
CA LEU A 637 -37.53 62.00 -32.71
C LEU A 637 -37.65 63.30 -33.50
N VAL A 638 -38.00 63.19 -34.78
CA VAL A 638 -38.24 64.35 -35.66
C VAL A 638 -39.45 64.09 -36.56
N GLU A 639 -40.08 65.15 -37.07
CA GLU A 639 -41.07 65.01 -38.14
C GLU A 639 -40.36 64.60 -39.44
N LYS A 640 -40.98 63.70 -40.22
CA LYS A 640 -40.43 63.24 -41.49
C LYS A 640 -40.50 64.33 -42.55
N GLU A 641 -39.38 64.56 -43.24
CA GLU A 641 -39.34 65.49 -44.36
C GLU A 641 -40.37 65.13 -45.45
N ASN A 642 -41.11 66.14 -45.91
CA ASN A 642 -42.10 66.04 -46.98
C ASN A 642 -43.28 65.08 -46.70
N SER A 643 -43.50 64.69 -45.44
CA SER A 643 -44.63 63.83 -45.03
C SER A 643 -45.18 64.32 -43.70
N PRO A 644 -46.11 65.31 -43.72
CA PRO A 644 -46.63 65.92 -42.50
C PRO A 644 -47.17 64.90 -41.50
N TYR A 645 -46.96 65.18 -40.22
CA TYR A 645 -47.41 64.35 -39.09
C TYR A 645 -46.83 62.93 -39.02
N SER A 646 -45.96 62.54 -39.96
CA SER A 646 -45.25 61.26 -39.90
C SER A 646 -43.94 61.42 -39.13
N LEU A 647 -43.57 60.43 -38.32
CA LEU A 647 -42.41 60.54 -37.42
C LEU A 647 -41.22 59.76 -37.96
N THR A 648 -40.02 60.31 -37.77
CA THR A 648 -38.74 59.64 -37.96
C THR A 648 -38.06 59.47 -36.62
N VAL A 649 -37.61 58.25 -36.32
CA VAL A 649 -36.76 57.97 -35.16
C VAL A 649 -35.39 57.53 -35.66
N THR A 650 -34.33 58.17 -35.20
CA THR A 650 -32.97 57.78 -35.58
C THR A 650 -32.55 56.51 -34.85
N GLN A 651 -31.55 55.81 -35.41
CA GLN A 651 -30.86 54.76 -34.67
C GLN A 651 -30.32 55.29 -33.34
N GLY A 652 -30.27 54.43 -32.32
CA GLY A 652 -29.84 54.80 -30.96
C GLY A 652 -29.64 53.62 -30.02
N THR A 653 -29.19 53.91 -28.81
CA THR A 653 -28.95 52.91 -27.76
C THR A 653 -29.37 53.46 -26.41
N TYR A 654 -30.11 52.67 -25.63
CA TYR A 654 -30.46 52.94 -24.24
C TYR A 654 -30.20 51.70 -23.36
N TYR A 655 -30.04 51.91 -22.06
CA TYR A 655 -29.81 50.88 -21.06
C TYR A 655 -30.98 50.83 -20.07
N TYR A 656 -31.35 49.62 -19.62
CA TYR A 656 -32.25 49.43 -18.47
C TYR A 656 -31.61 48.44 -17.49
N GLY A 657 -31.15 48.96 -16.34
CA GLY A 657 -30.22 48.23 -15.49
C GLY A 657 -28.86 48.04 -16.17
N GLY A 658 -28.30 46.83 -16.12
CA GLY A 658 -27.10 46.46 -16.87
C GLY A 658 -27.36 45.89 -18.27
N SER A 659 -28.58 45.98 -18.80
CA SER A 659 -28.94 45.45 -20.13
C SER A 659 -29.00 46.56 -21.17
N GLU A 660 -28.36 46.35 -22.33
CA GLU A 660 -28.35 47.26 -23.47
C GLU A 660 -29.49 46.97 -24.46
N PHE A 661 -30.11 48.03 -25.01
CA PHE A 661 -31.15 47.97 -26.03
C PHE A 661 -30.82 48.90 -27.20
N ASN A 662 -30.78 48.35 -28.41
CA ASN A 662 -30.48 49.08 -29.63
C ASN A 662 -31.75 49.39 -30.44
N ILE A 663 -31.92 50.66 -30.78
CA ILE A 663 -33.00 51.21 -31.61
C ILE A 663 -32.49 51.25 -33.06
N VAL A 664 -33.16 50.52 -33.94
CA VAL A 664 -32.95 50.49 -35.40
C VAL A 664 -33.49 51.75 -36.06
N GLY A 665 -34.52 52.37 -35.47
CA GLY A 665 -35.11 53.59 -36.02
C GLY A 665 -35.96 53.31 -37.26
N GLY A 666 -36.54 54.37 -37.82
CA GLY A 666 -37.34 54.28 -39.05
C GLY A 666 -37.75 55.66 -39.57
N SER A 667 -38.04 55.74 -40.87
CA SER A 667 -38.51 56.96 -41.54
C SER A 667 -39.48 56.63 -42.69
N PRO A 668 -40.81 56.62 -42.47
CA PRO A 668 -41.48 56.89 -41.21
C PRO A 668 -41.47 55.65 -40.30
N ILE A 669 -41.61 55.86 -38.99
CA ILE A 669 -41.93 54.76 -38.07
C ILE A 669 -43.44 54.43 -38.10
N THR A 670 -43.77 53.18 -37.80
CA THR A 670 -45.13 52.78 -37.43
C THR A 670 -45.19 52.67 -35.91
N PHE A 671 -46.22 53.25 -35.30
CA PHE A 671 -46.44 53.21 -33.86
C PHE A 671 -47.86 52.73 -33.54
N ARG A 672 -48.06 52.28 -32.31
CA ARG A 672 -49.39 52.04 -31.76
C ARG A 672 -49.85 53.31 -31.06
N ASP A 673 -50.97 53.87 -31.49
CA ASP A 673 -51.57 55.07 -30.92
C ASP A 673 -52.51 54.68 -29.79
N TYR A 674 -52.09 54.91 -28.55
CA TYR A 674 -52.77 54.55 -27.31
C TYR A 674 -53.67 55.69 -26.84
N TYR A 675 -54.92 55.34 -26.53
CA TYR A 675 -55.93 56.26 -26.03
C TYR A 675 -56.95 55.52 -25.16
N HIS A 676 -57.71 56.25 -24.34
CA HIS A 676 -58.82 55.67 -23.58
C HIS A 676 -60.05 55.40 -24.46
N THR A 677 -60.66 54.23 -24.34
CA THR A 677 -62.03 53.97 -24.85
C THR A 677 -63.09 54.12 -23.75
N SER A 678 -62.66 54.12 -22.49
CA SER A 678 -63.46 54.46 -21.30
C SER A 678 -62.53 54.89 -20.16
N ILE A 679 -63.10 55.32 -19.03
CA ILE A 679 -62.36 55.75 -17.83
C ILE A 679 -61.25 54.82 -17.33
N THR A 680 -61.38 53.51 -17.56
CA THR A 680 -60.42 52.50 -17.06
C THR A 680 -59.80 51.65 -18.18
N THR A 681 -60.24 51.82 -19.43
CA THR A 681 -59.86 50.93 -20.53
C THR A 681 -59.04 51.67 -21.56
N TRP A 682 -57.83 51.17 -21.79
CA TRP A 682 -56.94 51.61 -22.86
C TRP A 682 -57.14 50.76 -24.11
N SER A 683 -57.16 51.40 -25.27
CA SER A 683 -57.08 50.75 -26.57
C SER A 683 -55.86 51.28 -27.33
N HIS A 684 -55.48 50.60 -28.41
CA HIS A 684 -54.48 51.11 -29.33
C HIS A 684 -54.79 50.71 -30.77
N ASP A 685 -54.43 51.57 -31.72
CA ASP A 685 -54.48 51.26 -33.15
C ASP A 685 -53.10 51.43 -33.81
N PRO A 686 -52.73 50.63 -34.82
CA PRO A 686 -51.54 50.90 -35.60
C PRO A 686 -51.72 52.19 -36.41
N ALA A 687 -50.74 53.10 -36.32
CA ALA A 687 -50.74 54.38 -37.00
C ALA A 687 -49.34 54.70 -37.56
N THR A 688 -49.31 55.49 -38.63
CA THR A 688 -48.08 56.04 -39.25
C THR A 688 -48.04 57.57 -39.21
N VAL A 689 -49.13 58.20 -38.77
CA VAL A 689 -49.37 59.64 -38.77
C VAL A 689 -49.92 60.04 -37.40
N VAL A 690 -49.35 61.07 -36.79
CA VAL A 690 -49.79 61.61 -35.50
C VAL A 690 -51.14 62.29 -35.67
N ASN A 691 -52.11 61.92 -34.84
CA ASN A 691 -53.44 62.51 -34.91
C ASN A 691 -53.42 63.98 -34.46
N ASN A 692 -53.90 64.88 -35.32
CA ASN A 692 -54.01 66.31 -35.07
C ASN A 692 -55.47 66.80 -35.03
N THR A 693 -56.44 65.88 -34.94
CA THR A 693 -57.88 66.19 -34.98
C THR A 693 -58.60 65.84 -33.68
N HIS A 694 -58.06 64.90 -32.90
CA HIS A 694 -58.65 64.40 -31.67
C HIS A 694 -57.59 64.24 -30.59
N TYR A 695 -57.94 64.63 -29.37
CA TYR A 695 -57.18 64.31 -28.18
C TYR A 695 -57.93 63.29 -27.33
N ASP A 696 -57.23 62.69 -26.37
CA ASP A 696 -57.83 61.82 -25.38
C ASP A 696 -58.34 62.68 -24.23
N ALA A 697 -59.65 62.79 -24.02
CA ALA A 697 -60.19 63.65 -22.97
C ALA A 697 -60.18 62.98 -21.58
N ASN A 698 -59.09 62.26 -21.30
CA ASN A 698 -58.79 61.55 -20.05
C ASN A 698 -60.07 61.04 -19.38
N GLN A 699 -60.61 59.94 -19.91
CA GLN A 699 -61.70 59.10 -19.35
C GLN A 699 -63.07 59.12 -20.07
N MET A 700 -63.27 59.88 -21.15
CA MET A 700 -64.52 59.86 -21.95
C MET A 700 -64.34 59.47 -23.43
N GLY A 701 -63.15 59.04 -23.82
CA GLY A 701 -62.83 58.69 -25.20
C GLY A 701 -62.18 59.83 -25.98
N LEU A 702 -62.17 59.68 -27.30
CA LEU A 702 -61.56 60.63 -28.22
C LEU A 702 -62.49 61.82 -28.46
N VAL A 703 -62.00 63.04 -28.23
CA VAL A 703 -62.75 64.29 -28.42
C VAL A 703 -62.06 65.14 -29.48
N PRO A 704 -62.80 65.79 -30.40
CA PRO A 704 -62.21 66.70 -31.37
C PRO A 704 -61.43 67.83 -30.68
N ILE A 705 -60.26 68.16 -31.23
CA ILE A 705 -59.47 69.29 -30.76
C ILE A 705 -60.17 70.56 -31.27
N PRO A 706 -60.52 71.51 -30.38
CA PRO A 706 -61.11 72.78 -30.79
C PRO A 706 -60.26 73.51 -31.82
N ALA A 707 -60.87 74.28 -32.73
CA ALA A 707 -60.15 75.00 -33.78
C ALA A 707 -59.04 75.88 -33.19
N GLY A 708 -57.80 75.73 -33.67
CA GLY A 708 -56.63 76.43 -33.15
C GLY A 708 -56.05 75.87 -31.84
N GLY A 709 -56.66 74.86 -31.22
CA GLY A 709 -56.16 74.23 -29.99
C GLY A 709 -54.94 73.33 -30.20
N TYR A 710 -54.09 73.25 -29.19
CA TYR A 710 -52.84 72.49 -29.14
C TYR A 710 -52.94 71.26 -28.24
N VAL A 711 -52.28 70.16 -28.60
CA VAL A 711 -52.26 68.91 -27.83
C VAL A 711 -50.85 68.35 -27.79
N LYS A 712 -50.40 67.92 -26.60
CA LYS A 712 -49.08 67.30 -26.39
C LYS A 712 -49.21 65.79 -26.24
N HIS A 713 -48.64 65.04 -27.18
CA HIS A 713 -48.51 63.59 -27.18
C HIS A 713 -47.14 63.16 -26.61
N ALA A 714 -46.99 61.90 -26.22
CA ALA A 714 -45.70 61.33 -25.82
C ALA A 714 -45.40 60.04 -26.60
N LEU A 715 -44.19 59.91 -27.13
CA LEU A 715 -43.75 58.72 -27.84
C LEU A 715 -42.76 57.90 -27.01
N PHE A 716 -43.05 56.62 -26.83
CA PHE A 716 -42.21 55.64 -26.17
C PHE A 716 -41.68 54.60 -27.17
N THR A 717 -40.57 53.96 -26.82
CA THR A 717 -40.03 52.79 -27.51
C THR A 717 -39.79 51.64 -26.54
N VAL A 718 -39.84 50.41 -27.06
CA VAL A 718 -39.49 49.19 -26.32
C VAL A 718 -38.96 48.13 -27.27
N GLY A 719 -38.10 47.25 -26.74
CA GLY A 719 -37.52 46.15 -27.51
C GLY A 719 -36.35 46.60 -28.39
N THR A 720 -35.86 45.67 -29.21
CA THR A 720 -34.74 45.88 -30.13
C THR A 720 -34.91 44.96 -31.35
N GLY A 721 -34.34 45.34 -32.50
CA GLY A 721 -34.39 44.55 -33.74
C GLY A 721 -35.83 44.29 -34.21
N ALA A 722 -36.16 43.04 -34.53
CA ALA A 722 -37.51 42.68 -35.00
C ALA A 722 -38.63 42.92 -33.97
N ASN A 723 -38.27 43.04 -32.68
CA ASN A 723 -39.18 43.26 -31.57
C ASN A 723 -39.28 44.73 -31.16
N GLU A 724 -38.58 45.64 -31.86
CA GLU A 724 -38.69 47.07 -31.64
C GLU A 724 -40.10 47.57 -31.96
N ARG A 725 -40.71 48.27 -31.00
CA ARG A 725 -42.05 48.84 -31.14
C ARG A 725 -42.06 50.28 -30.64
N TYR A 726 -42.89 51.08 -31.29
CA TYR A 726 -43.16 52.46 -30.91
C TYR A 726 -44.60 52.58 -30.41
N MET A 727 -44.80 53.33 -29.34
CA MET A 727 -46.10 53.55 -28.72
C MET A 727 -46.29 55.05 -28.50
N LEU A 728 -47.26 55.64 -29.18
CA LEU A 728 -47.64 57.02 -28.98
C LEU A 728 -48.80 57.05 -27.99
N VAL A 729 -48.63 57.73 -26.85
CA VAL A 729 -49.71 57.99 -25.91
C VAL A 729 -50.35 59.31 -26.30
N ARG A 730 -51.66 59.26 -26.59
CA ARG A 730 -52.40 60.43 -27.06
C ARG A 730 -52.48 61.50 -25.96
N GLY A 731 -52.42 62.78 -26.35
CA GLY A 731 -52.48 63.87 -25.40
C GLY A 731 -53.78 63.86 -24.62
N GLN A 732 -53.68 63.96 -23.30
CA GLN A 732 -54.81 63.79 -22.37
C GLN A 732 -55.56 65.09 -22.06
N GLN A 733 -55.11 66.19 -22.66
CA GLN A 733 -55.64 67.53 -22.48
C GLN A 733 -55.28 68.36 -23.72
N TYR A 734 -56.06 69.41 -23.98
CA TYR A 734 -55.72 70.42 -24.98
C TYR A 734 -55.42 71.75 -24.30
N SER A 735 -54.73 72.63 -25.00
CA SER A 735 -54.41 73.99 -24.57
C SER A 735 -54.81 74.97 -25.66
N THR A 736 -55.22 76.18 -25.28
CA THR A 736 -55.61 77.22 -26.24
C THR A 736 -54.42 77.97 -26.82
N GLU A 737 -53.28 77.95 -26.11
CA GLU A 737 -52.03 78.62 -26.50
C GLU A 737 -50.88 77.62 -26.54
N LEU A 738 -49.91 77.85 -27.44
CA LEU A 738 -48.73 76.99 -27.59
C LEU A 738 -47.91 76.93 -26.30
N VAL A 739 -47.65 78.06 -25.65
CA VAL A 739 -46.88 78.12 -24.39
C VAL A 739 -47.50 77.28 -23.27
N LEU A 740 -48.84 77.17 -23.25
CA LEU A 740 -49.54 76.32 -22.27
C LEU A 740 -49.40 74.84 -22.64
N ALA A 741 -49.39 74.50 -23.93
CA ALA A 741 -49.11 73.14 -24.38
C ALA A 741 -47.66 72.72 -24.10
N GLU A 742 -46.70 73.63 -24.26
CA GLU A 742 -45.27 73.43 -23.93
C GLU A 742 -45.06 73.21 -22.43
N ALA A 743 -45.78 73.95 -21.58
CA ALA A 743 -45.73 73.78 -20.12
C ALA A 743 -46.56 72.60 -19.60
N ALA A 744 -47.47 72.05 -20.41
CA ALA A 744 -48.34 70.95 -19.98
C ALA A 744 -47.53 69.68 -19.63
N PRO A 745 -47.95 68.93 -18.58
CA PRO A 745 -47.33 67.65 -18.22
C PRO A 745 -47.45 66.64 -19.36
N LEU A 746 -46.52 65.68 -19.39
CA LEU A 746 -46.58 64.55 -20.31
C LEU A 746 -47.84 63.71 -20.05
N PRO A 747 -48.49 63.18 -21.11
CA PRO A 747 -49.59 62.23 -20.95
C PRO A 747 -49.19 61.03 -20.10
N LEU A 748 -50.06 60.60 -19.19
CA LEU A 748 -49.82 59.45 -18.34
C LEU A 748 -49.96 58.17 -19.17
N PRO A 749 -48.91 57.32 -19.29
CA PRO A 749 -48.99 56.08 -20.03
C PRO A 749 -49.91 55.06 -19.34
N PRO A 750 -50.40 54.04 -20.07
CA PRO A 750 -51.14 52.93 -19.48
C PRO A 750 -50.38 52.28 -18.31
N PRO A 751 -51.06 51.84 -17.23
CA PRO A 751 -50.40 51.14 -16.11
C PRO A 751 -49.69 49.83 -16.49
N THR A 752 -50.03 49.28 -17.67
CA THR A 752 -49.37 48.08 -18.23
C THR A 752 -48.02 48.39 -18.89
N PHE A 753 -47.65 49.66 -19.03
CA PHE A 753 -46.34 50.02 -19.53
C PHE A 753 -45.28 49.60 -18.52
N GLY A 754 -44.44 48.65 -18.92
CA GLY A 754 -43.39 48.10 -18.08
C GLY A 754 -42.21 49.07 -17.92
N ASN A 755 -41.44 48.87 -16.85
CA ASN A 755 -40.30 49.72 -16.48
C ASN A 755 -39.16 49.79 -17.52
N SER A 756 -39.16 48.95 -18.55
CA SER A 756 -38.18 48.98 -19.65
C SER A 756 -38.58 49.87 -20.83
N MET A 757 -39.76 50.48 -20.81
CA MET A 757 -40.25 51.35 -21.89
C MET A 757 -39.62 52.73 -21.78
N ALA A 758 -38.93 53.16 -22.83
CA ALA A 758 -38.12 54.36 -22.82
C ALA A 758 -38.84 55.51 -23.56
N LEU A 759 -38.96 56.67 -22.92
CA LEU A 759 -39.53 57.88 -23.52
C LEU A 759 -38.56 58.46 -24.56
N LEU A 760 -39.03 58.73 -25.77
CA LEU A 760 -38.25 59.34 -26.86
C LEU A 760 -38.46 60.86 -26.94
N GLY A 761 -39.66 61.34 -26.70
CA GLY A 761 -39.98 62.76 -26.80
C GLY A 761 -41.46 63.04 -26.73
N SER A 762 -41.80 64.32 -26.61
CA SER A 762 -43.18 64.80 -26.71
C SER A 762 -43.42 65.57 -27.99
N ILE A 763 -44.63 65.49 -28.52
CA ILE A 763 -45.01 66.01 -29.83
C ILE A 763 -46.21 66.92 -29.63
N ILE A 764 -46.12 68.18 -30.07
CA ILE A 764 -47.22 69.14 -30.02
C ILE A 764 -47.82 69.30 -31.41
N VAL A 765 -49.13 69.09 -31.50
CA VAL A 765 -49.92 69.31 -32.72
C VAL A 765 -51.00 70.36 -32.48
N GLN A 766 -51.44 71.04 -33.55
CA GLN A 766 -52.53 72.01 -33.50
C GLN A 766 -53.63 71.64 -34.49
N ALA A 767 -54.89 71.81 -34.08
CA ALA A 767 -56.04 71.59 -34.95
C ALA A 767 -56.01 72.51 -36.18
N GLY A 768 -56.04 71.92 -37.38
CA GLY A 768 -56.06 72.64 -38.66
C GLY A 768 -54.70 73.10 -39.17
N ALA A 769 -53.61 72.84 -38.44
CA ALA A 769 -52.25 73.13 -38.92
C ALA A 769 -51.85 72.18 -40.08
N PRO A 770 -50.89 72.57 -40.94
CA PRO A 770 -50.41 71.70 -42.02
C PRO A 770 -49.29 70.72 -41.59
N LYS A 771 -48.74 70.82 -40.38
CA LYS A 771 -47.61 70.01 -39.87
C LYS A 771 -47.56 69.98 -38.32
N ILE A 772 -46.69 69.15 -37.76
CA ILE A 772 -46.37 69.17 -36.32
C ILE A 772 -45.84 70.56 -35.93
N ILE A 773 -46.27 71.06 -34.77
CA ILE A 773 -45.86 72.38 -34.28
C ILE A 773 -44.46 72.29 -33.68
N GLU A 774 -44.29 71.41 -32.68
CA GLU A 774 -43.02 71.22 -31.99
C GLU A 774 -42.81 69.77 -31.53
N ILE A 775 -41.53 69.37 -31.44
CA ILE A 775 -41.12 68.11 -30.83
C ILE A 775 -40.06 68.42 -29.77
N PHE A 776 -40.32 68.03 -28.52
CA PHE A 776 -39.35 68.12 -27.43
C PHE A 776 -38.62 66.80 -27.24
N ASP A 777 -37.30 66.89 -27.11
CA ASP A 777 -36.48 65.78 -26.64
C ASP A 777 -36.66 65.62 -25.13
N ASN A 778 -37.36 64.56 -24.73
CA ASN A 778 -37.59 64.21 -23.33
C ASN A 778 -36.96 62.87 -22.97
N ARG A 779 -35.92 62.44 -23.69
CA ARG A 779 -35.21 61.19 -23.39
C ARG A 779 -34.59 61.25 -22.00
N PRO A 780 -34.77 60.21 -21.16
CA PRO A 780 -34.01 60.11 -19.92
C PRO A 780 -32.53 59.95 -20.23
N VAL A 781 -31.72 60.93 -19.88
CA VAL A 781 -30.25 60.93 -20.02
C VAL A 781 -29.62 61.29 -18.68
N VAL A 782 -28.45 60.75 -18.35
CA VAL A 782 -27.74 61.16 -17.12
C VAL A 782 -27.20 62.57 -17.31
N GLY A 783 -27.67 63.50 -16.47
CA GLY A 783 -27.35 64.93 -16.54
C GLY A 783 -25.91 65.24 -16.14
N PHE A 784 -24.99 65.20 -17.11
CA PHE A 784 -23.73 65.96 -17.10
C PHE A 784 -23.61 66.86 -18.34
N LYS A 785 -24.75 67.32 -18.89
CA LYS A 785 -24.75 68.50 -19.75
C LYS A 785 -24.75 69.71 -18.83
N THR A 786 -23.71 70.53 -18.93
CA THR A 786 -23.60 71.84 -18.27
C THR A 786 -24.93 72.60 -18.38
N PRO A 787 -25.42 73.21 -17.30
CA PRO A 787 -26.66 73.96 -17.34
C PRO A 787 -26.39 75.29 -18.04
N THR A 788 -26.58 75.35 -19.36
CA THR A 788 -27.00 76.62 -19.96
C THR A 788 -28.44 76.83 -19.56
N LEU A 789 -28.62 77.70 -18.58
CA LEU A 789 -29.89 78.26 -18.15
C LEU A 789 -30.68 78.75 -19.38
N SER A 790 -31.93 78.32 -19.49
CA SER A 790 -32.87 78.77 -20.52
C SER A 790 -33.01 80.30 -20.55
N ALA A 791 -32.85 80.90 -21.73
CA ALA A 791 -33.71 81.97 -22.22
C ALA A 791 -33.41 82.25 -23.72
N ALA A 792 -34.47 82.13 -24.53
CA ALA A 792 -34.62 82.48 -25.95
C ALA A 792 -34.76 81.29 -26.91
N ALA A 793 -35.86 80.54 -26.76
CA ALA A 793 -36.49 79.87 -27.89
C ALA A 793 -37.20 80.96 -28.72
N THR A 794 -36.76 81.16 -29.97
CA THR A 794 -37.22 82.15 -30.98
C THR A 794 -36.69 83.59 -30.85
N HIS A 795 -36.33 84.16 -32.00
CA HIS A 795 -35.86 85.56 -32.17
C HIS A 795 -36.91 86.64 -31.81
N ALA A 796 -38.11 86.26 -31.37
CA ALA A 796 -39.20 87.19 -31.06
C ALA A 796 -39.32 87.56 -29.58
N ASN A 797 -38.50 86.99 -28.69
CA ASN A 797 -38.54 87.28 -27.25
C ASN A 797 -37.41 88.24 -26.85
N LEU A 798 -37.54 89.53 -27.20
CA LEU A 798 -36.71 90.61 -26.67
C LEU A 798 -37.36 91.24 -25.44
N LEU A 799 -37.22 90.60 -24.28
CA LEU A 799 -37.37 91.29 -23.00
C LEU A 799 -36.09 92.09 -22.73
N GLY A 800 -36.10 93.38 -23.08
CA GLY A 800 -34.99 94.31 -22.80
C GLY A 800 -34.70 95.36 -23.87
N LEU A 801 -35.39 95.36 -25.02
CA LEU A 801 -35.12 96.36 -26.08
C LEU A 801 -35.56 97.79 -25.70
N ASP A 802 -36.40 97.95 -24.69
CA ASP A 802 -36.90 99.25 -24.21
C ASP A 802 -36.17 99.75 -22.95
N GLN A 803 -35.13 99.04 -22.49
CA GLN A 803 -34.31 99.46 -21.35
C GLN A 803 -32.97 99.97 -21.88
N ASP A 804 -32.85 101.29 -22.04
CA ASP A 804 -31.58 101.98 -22.32
C ASP A 804 -30.67 101.92 -21.08
N ASP A 805 -29.88 100.85 -20.99
CA ASP A 805 -28.86 100.65 -19.96
C ASP A 805 -27.47 101.19 -20.37
N HIS A 806 -27.39 101.99 -21.44
CA HIS A 806 -26.16 102.64 -21.89
C HIS A 806 -26.25 104.17 -21.93
N LYS A 807 -26.39 104.80 -20.75
CA LYS A 807 -26.23 106.26 -20.56
C LYS A 807 -24.77 106.75 -20.66
N GLN A 808 -23.97 106.32 -21.65
CA GLN A 808 -22.57 106.78 -21.76
C GLN A 808 -22.08 107.21 -23.14
N TYR A 809 -22.94 107.43 -24.14
CA TYR A 809 -22.51 108.10 -25.38
C TYR A 809 -23.54 109.11 -25.89
N LEU A 810 -23.74 110.19 -25.13
CA LEU A 810 -24.19 111.47 -25.67
C LEU A 810 -23.01 112.45 -25.55
N LEU A 811 -22.33 112.70 -26.66
CA LEU A 811 -21.55 113.92 -26.87
C LEU A 811 -21.96 114.49 -28.23
N THR A 812 -22.38 115.76 -28.16
CA THR A 812 -22.84 116.73 -29.18
C THR A 812 -24.22 116.53 -29.80
#